data_AF-A0A397HT43-F1
#
_entry.id   AF-A0A397HT43-F1
#
_cell.length_a   1.000
_cell.length_b   1.000
_cell.length_c   1.000
_cell.angle_alpha   90.00
_cell.angle_beta   90.00
_cell.angle_gamma   90.00
#
_symmetry.space_group_name_H-M   'P 1'
#
loop_
_entity.id
_entity.type
_entity.pdbx_description
1 polymer ?
#
loop_
_entity_poly.entity_id
_entity_poly.type
_entity_poly.pdbx_seq_one_letter_code
_entity_poly.pdbx_strand_id
1 'polypeptide(L)'
;MRKITKEPETQIYDVGYSYIADFGLLIGQKILPYIASEVLSEKMNISSLSKFDAVVLGSYKDGSLTDSAAKLIPENLQQKIKEQLQFSGIKGKLGETRLFYDIGGEDIPKKIAVVGLGTHKNNIEEEFEALGRARKSAAIGVRSLREIGAKNIGVDVMTHEHGAAEGATLGLYSFDTLKSEKNRKSPVNIEPIGVSSKTKSSEELSWDTGLIYATAQNNARELAETPANLMTPTHFVSKVRSFLQDNSNVEVIVHDKEWVIEKGMNSFLSVAKGSNEPLKFLEIHYTGDEEGKKPLALVGKGITFDSGGISLKPSSKMAEMKGDMGGAAAVISSLYGIVKLGLPINVVVSVPLCENMPSGHAIKPGDVIKAMNGKSIEIEDTDAEGRLILADALYYTSSTYQPHSLIDIATLTGSIHVALGEIYSGVFTNSKKLWKQLSNAGKITNDPFWRMPLNDGYIESLKKSTVADLGNDGTNKSMNGKSIEIEDTDAEGRLILADALYYTSSTYQPHSLIDIATLTGSIHVALGEIYSGVFTNSKKLWKQLSNAGKITNDPFWRMPLNDGYIESLKKSTVADLGNDGGRGGGASIAAIFLKEFVNGLTDVEEEEKKSESNNSIEKLNEELDDADEERKIRYAHIDMAGSMLTSQDSGYNVKGMTGRPTRSIIEFARIISKDPDFQ
;
A
#
# COMPACT_ATOMS: atom_id res chain seq x y z
N MET A 1 -88.06 37.33 -71.52
CA MET A 1 -88.63 37.08 -70.17
C MET A 1 -88.36 35.63 -69.79
N ARG A 2 -87.08 35.34 -69.55
CA ARG A 2 -86.39 34.07 -69.82
C ARG A 2 -85.96 33.38 -68.51
N LYS A 3 -86.08 32.05 -68.49
CA LYS A 3 -86.21 31.16 -67.33
C LYS A 3 -84.86 30.68 -66.73
N ILE A 4 -84.85 30.65 -65.38
CA ILE A 4 -84.43 29.56 -64.45
C ILE A 4 -82.92 29.32 -64.17
N THR A 5 -82.53 29.78 -62.96
CA THR A 5 -81.70 29.24 -61.85
C THR A 5 -80.55 28.23 -62.01
N LYS A 6 -79.53 28.51 -61.16
CA LYS A 6 -78.45 27.72 -60.51
C LYS A 6 -77.02 27.85 -61.08
N GLU A 7 -76.13 28.15 -60.13
CA GLU A 7 -74.64 28.21 -60.03
C GLU A 7 -73.82 27.23 -60.90
N PRO A 8 -72.47 27.36 -61.07
CA PRO A 8 -71.44 27.86 -60.09
C PRO A 8 -70.21 28.61 -60.70
N GLU A 9 -69.26 29.06 -59.85
CA GLU A 9 -67.81 28.69 -59.91
C GLU A 9 -66.89 29.58 -59.06
N THR A 10 -66.13 28.92 -58.19
CA THR A 10 -65.07 29.43 -57.31
C THR A 10 -63.71 29.27 -57.99
N GLN A 11 -62.90 30.34 -58.04
CA GLN A 11 -61.48 30.27 -58.43
C GLN A 11 -60.63 29.71 -57.29
N ILE A 12 -59.86 28.66 -57.57
CA ILE A 12 -58.81 28.09 -56.70
C ILE A 12 -57.47 28.58 -57.24
N TYR A 13 -56.65 29.23 -56.40
CA TYR A 13 -55.24 29.51 -56.68
C TYR A 13 -54.35 28.48 -55.97
N ASP A 14 -53.34 28.03 -56.72
CA ASP A 14 -52.39 26.96 -56.46
C ASP A 14 -51.44 27.28 -55.28
N VAL A 15 -51.45 26.44 -54.24
CA VAL A 15 -50.49 26.50 -53.12
C VAL A 15 -50.08 25.07 -52.76
N GLY A 16 -49.12 24.52 -53.49
CA GLY A 16 -48.50 23.23 -53.20
C GLY A 16 -47.02 23.25 -53.54
N TYR A 17 -46.21 22.56 -52.73
CA TYR A 17 -44.79 22.23 -52.95
C TYR A 17 -43.66 23.09 -52.34
N SER A 18 -43.82 23.76 -51.20
CA SER A 18 -42.63 24.28 -50.47
C SER A 18 -42.43 23.81 -49.02
N TYR A 19 -43.47 23.34 -48.32
CA TYR A 19 -43.34 23.09 -46.88
C TYR A 19 -42.87 21.69 -46.46
N ILE A 20 -42.88 20.69 -47.35
CA ILE A 20 -42.42 19.32 -47.03
C ILE A 20 -40.92 19.15 -47.38
N ALA A 21 -40.40 19.89 -48.36
CA ALA A 21 -38.99 19.85 -48.73
C ALA A 21 -38.08 20.51 -47.67
N ASP A 22 -38.52 21.64 -47.09
CA ASP A 22 -37.71 22.40 -46.13
C ASP A 22 -37.64 21.74 -44.74
N PHE A 23 -38.68 21.00 -44.31
CA PHE A 23 -38.65 20.26 -43.06
C PHE A 23 -37.76 19.00 -43.16
N GLY A 24 -37.73 18.34 -44.32
CA GLY A 24 -36.82 17.24 -44.61
C GLY A 24 -35.35 17.69 -44.74
N LEU A 25 -35.11 18.87 -45.33
CA LEU A 25 -33.76 19.44 -45.45
C LEU A 25 -33.20 19.89 -44.09
N LEU A 26 -34.02 20.43 -43.19
CA LEU A 26 -33.58 20.91 -41.87
C LEU A 26 -33.22 19.76 -40.92
N ILE A 27 -33.95 18.64 -40.99
CA ILE A 27 -33.59 17.40 -40.28
C ILE A 27 -32.31 16.80 -40.89
N GLY A 28 -32.18 16.79 -42.21
CA GLY A 28 -31.00 16.28 -42.92
C GLY A 28 -29.72 17.12 -42.76
N GLN A 29 -29.80 18.42 -42.46
CA GLN A 29 -28.63 19.30 -42.34
C GLN A 29 -28.18 19.57 -40.89
N LYS A 30 -29.05 19.38 -39.89
CA LYS A 30 -28.67 19.60 -38.47
C LYS A 30 -28.57 18.31 -37.66
N ILE A 31 -29.46 17.34 -37.91
CA ILE A 31 -29.49 16.09 -37.13
C ILE A 31 -28.58 15.06 -37.78
N LEU A 32 -28.51 14.99 -39.11
CA LEU A 32 -27.67 14.02 -39.82
C LEU A 32 -26.16 14.19 -39.58
N PRO A 33 -25.57 15.39 -39.50
CA PRO A 33 -24.17 15.57 -39.12
C PRO A 33 -23.92 15.24 -37.65
N TYR A 34 -24.89 15.48 -36.77
CA TYR A 34 -24.79 15.16 -35.34
C TYR A 34 -24.86 13.64 -35.13
N ILE A 35 -25.86 12.96 -35.70
CA ILE A 35 -25.95 11.50 -35.74
C ILE A 35 -24.76 10.89 -36.46
N ALA A 36 -24.30 11.46 -37.57
CA ALA A 36 -23.09 10.97 -38.25
C ALA A 36 -21.85 11.17 -37.37
N SER A 37 -21.73 12.25 -36.60
CA SER A 37 -20.62 12.48 -35.67
C SER A 37 -20.69 11.56 -34.44
N GLU A 38 -21.89 11.29 -33.92
CA GLU A 38 -22.14 10.34 -32.83
C GLU A 38 -21.84 8.92 -33.30
N VAL A 39 -22.36 8.50 -34.46
CA VAL A 39 -22.10 7.21 -35.09
C VAL A 39 -20.64 7.06 -35.54
N LEU A 40 -19.97 8.13 -35.99
CA LEU A 40 -18.53 8.13 -36.28
C LEU A 40 -17.70 8.06 -35.00
N SER A 41 -18.14 8.70 -33.91
CA SER A 41 -17.49 8.62 -32.60
C SER A 41 -17.70 7.26 -31.93
N GLU A 42 -18.87 6.65 -32.07
CA GLU A 42 -19.19 5.29 -31.66
C GLU A 42 -18.41 4.29 -32.51
N LYS A 43 -18.34 4.46 -33.83
CA LYS A 43 -17.50 3.61 -34.70
C LYS A 43 -16.00 3.79 -34.43
N MET A 44 -15.52 5.00 -34.15
CA MET A 44 -14.12 5.22 -33.74
C MET A 44 -13.84 4.59 -32.36
N ASN A 45 -14.75 4.70 -31.40
CA ASN A 45 -14.60 4.11 -30.06
C ASN A 45 -14.72 2.58 -30.08
N ILE A 46 -15.63 1.99 -30.86
CA ILE A 46 -15.78 0.55 -31.02
C ILE A 46 -14.60 -0.03 -31.84
N SER A 47 -14.12 0.70 -32.86
CA SER A 47 -12.89 0.31 -33.60
C SER A 47 -11.65 0.26 -32.71
N SER A 48 -11.68 0.88 -31.52
CA SER A 48 -10.59 0.85 -30.55
C SER A 48 -10.50 -0.47 -29.77
N LEU A 49 -11.58 -1.26 -29.71
CA LEU A 49 -11.61 -2.51 -28.94
C LEU A 49 -11.10 -3.72 -29.74
N SER A 50 -11.25 -3.72 -31.06
CA SER A 50 -10.88 -4.84 -31.94
C SER A 50 -9.38 -5.18 -31.95
N LYS A 51 -8.52 -4.26 -31.50
CA LYS A 51 -7.08 -4.51 -31.30
C LYS A 51 -6.78 -5.44 -30.12
N PHE A 52 -7.71 -5.60 -29.19
CA PHE A 52 -7.55 -6.45 -28.02
C PHE A 52 -8.10 -7.85 -28.27
N ASP A 53 -7.46 -8.88 -27.73
CA ASP A 53 -8.00 -10.25 -27.77
C ASP A 53 -8.89 -10.55 -26.55
N ALA A 54 -8.84 -9.69 -25.52
CA ALA A 54 -9.73 -9.74 -24.38
C ALA A 54 -9.99 -8.37 -23.75
N VAL A 55 -11.05 -8.24 -22.97
CA VAL A 55 -11.40 -6.99 -22.27
C VAL A 55 -11.89 -7.24 -20.85
N VAL A 56 -11.50 -6.39 -19.91
CA VAL A 56 -12.02 -6.35 -18.53
C VAL A 56 -13.01 -5.19 -18.39
N LEU A 57 -14.21 -5.46 -17.89
CA LEU A 57 -15.27 -4.48 -17.67
C LEU A 57 -15.70 -4.47 -16.21
N GLY A 58 -15.84 -3.29 -15.60
CA GLY A 58 -16.42 -3.15 -14.27
C GLY A 58 -17.95 -3.23 -14.29
N SER A 59 -18.55 -3.84 -13.26
CA SER A 59 -20.00 -3.88 -13.08
C SER A 59 -20.43 -3.68 -11.63
N TYR A 60 -21.54 -2.98 -11.42
CA TYR A 60 -22.13 -2.76 -10.11
C TYR A 60 -23.12 -3.86 -9.72
N LYS A 61 -23.56 -3.89 -8.44
CA LYS A 61 -24.51 -4.91 -7.94
C LYS A 61 -25.82 -5.02 -8.72
N ASP A 62 -26.27 -3.94 -9.36
CA ASP A 62 -27.49 -3.94 -10.18
C ASP A 62 -27.26 -4.51 -11.60
N GLY A 63 -26.04 -4.95 -11.90
CA GLY A 63 -25.60 -5.50 -13.18
C GLY A 63 -25.32 -4.43 -14.25
N SER A 64 -25.40 -3.14 -13.91
CA SER A 64 -24.94 -2.07 -14.81
C SER A 64 -23.42 -2.13 -14.97
N LEU A 65 -22.92 -1.74 -16.14
CA LEU A 65 -21.49 -1.52 -16.36
C LEU A 65 -21.12 -0.10 -15.87
N THR A 66 -19.82 0.16 -15.72
CA THR A 66 -19.30 1.52 -15.50
C THR A 66 -19.66 2.44 -16.68
N ASP A 67 -19.75 3.74 -16.43
CA ASP A 67 -20.03 4.73 -17.49
C ASP A 67 -18.99 4.70 -18.62
N SER A 68 -17.73 4.44 -18.27
CA SER A 68 -16.62 4.26 -19.21
C SER A 68 -16.82 3.04 -20.10
N ALA A 69 -17.17 1.89 -19.51
CA ALA A 69 -17.44 0.67 -20.28
C ALA A 69 -18.73 0.77 -21.09
N ALA A 70 -19.80 1.32 -20.53
CA ALA A 70 -21.11 1.44 -21.18
C ALA A 70 -21.03 2.28 -22.47
N LYS A 71 -20.16 3.30 -22.53
CA LYS A 71 -19.94 4.09 -23.75
C LYS A 71 -19.24 3.32 -24.88
N LEU A 72 -18.55 2.23 -24.56
CA LEU A 72 -17.78 1.43 -25.53
C LEU A 72 -18.51 0.15 -25.94
N ILE A 73 -19.42 -0.35 -25.10
CA ILE A 73 -20.13 -1.60 -25.29
C ILE A 73 -21.55 -1.29 -25.81
N PRO A 74 -21.97 -1.85 -26.97
CA PRO A 74 -23.33 -1.63 -27.50
C PRO A 74 -24.44 -2.00 -26.49
N GLU A 75 -25.52 -1.22 -26.43
CA GLU A 75 -26.61 -1.41 -25.45
C GLU A 75 -27.19 -2.83 -25.45
N ASN A 76 -27.37 -3.43 -26.63
CA ASN A 76 -27.86 -4.81 -26.77
C ASN A 76 -26.91 -5.82 -26.11
N LEU A 77 -25.60 -5.58 -26.17
CA LEU A 77 -24.60 -6.41 -25.51
C LEU A 77 -24.57 -6.15 -24.00
N GLN A 78 -24.72 -4.89 -23.56
CA GLN A 78 -24.84 -4.57 -22.13
C GLN A 78 -26.02 -5.31 -21.50
N GLN A 79 -27.18 -5.28 -22.14
CA GLN A 79 -28.39 -5.97 -21.68
C GLN A 79 -28.17 -7.49 -21.61
N LYS A 80 -27.55 -8.08 -22.65
CA LYS A 80 -27.19 -9.49 -22.67
C LYS A 80 -26.22 -9.87 -21.54
N ILE A 81 -25.21 -9.04 -21.26
CA ILE A 81 -24.28 -9.23 -20.14
C ILE A 81 -25.07 -9.20 -18.82
N LYS A 82 -25.90 -8.19 -18.62
CA LYS A 82 -26.71 -8.01 -17.41
C LYS A 82 -27.61 -9.22 -17.13
N GLU A 83 -28.31 -9.72 -18.13
CA GLU A 83 -29.15 -10.93 -18.04
C GLU A 83 -28.30 -12.16 -17.67
N GLN A 84 -27.16 -12.35 -18.30
CA GLN A 84 -26.26 -13.47 -17.99
C GLN A 84 -25.69 -13.39 -16.57
N LEU A 85 -25.34 -12.18 -16.09
CA LEU A 85 -24.92 -11.98 -14.71
C LEU A 85 -26.02 -12.43 -13.74
N GLN A 86 -27.27 -11.99 -13.97
CA GLN A 86 -28.44 -12.38 -13.18
C GLN A 86 -28.66 -13.90 -13.19
N PHE A 87 -28.63 -14.54 -14.37
CA PHE A 87 -28.79 -16.00 -14.47
C PHE A 87 -27.66 -16.78 -13.78
N SER A 88 -26.44 -16.24 -13.77
CA SER A 88 -25.29 -16.87 -13.12
C SER A 88 -25.32 -16.78 -11.58
N GLY A 89 -26.30 -16.07 -11.01
CA GLY A 89 -26.43 -15.85 -9.57
C GLY A 89 -25.34 -14.98 -8.94
N ILE A 90 -24.55 -14.26 -9.77
CA ILE A 90 -23.53 -13.34 -9.28
C ILE A 90 -24.19 -12.19 -8.54
N LYS A 91 -23.63 -11.78 -7.39
CA LYS A 91 -24.22 -10.73 -6.55
C LYS A 91 -23.59 -9.36 -6.78
N GLY A 92 -22.61 -9.27 -7.67
CA GLY A 92 -21.83 -8.06 -7.94
C GLY A 92 -20.97 -7.64 -6.75
N LYS A 93 -20.52 -8.59 -5.92
CA LYS A 93 -19.58 -8.30 -4.83
C LYS A 93 -18.23 -7.83 -5.40
N LEU A 94 -17.50 -7.03 -4.63
CA LEU A 94 -16.19 -6.52 -5.05
C LEU A 94 -15.22 -7.67 -5.41
N GLY A 95 -14.75 -7.68 -6.67
CA GLY A 95 -13.85 -8.70 -7.21
C GLY A 95 -14.55 -9.97 -7.71
N GLU A 96 -15.86 -10.11 -7.55
CA GLU A 96 -16.62 -11.25 -8.07
C GLU A 96 -16.61 -11.22 -9.60
N THR A 97 -16.11 -12.27 -10.25
CA THR A 97 -15.79 -12.25 -11.68
C THR A 97 -16.59 -13.27 -12.47
N ARG A 98 -16.99 -12.90 -13.69
CA ARG A 98 -17.57 -13.80 -14.71
C ARG A 98 -16.86 -13.62 -16.04
N LEU A 99 -16.62 -14.75 -16.70
CA LEU A 99 -16.01 -14.80 -18.03
C LEU A 99 -17.08 -15.08 -19.07
N PHE A 100 -17.05 -14.33 -20.16
CA PHE A 100 -17.89 -14.52 -21.33
C PHE A 100 -17.03 -14.76 -22.56
N TYR A 101 -17.59 -15.56 -23.47
CA TYR A 101 -16.91 -15.98 -24.69
C TYR A 101 -17.79 -15.67 -25.89
N ASP A 102 -17.23 -14.93 -26.85
CA ASP A 102 -17.80 -14.68 -28.17
C ASP A 102 -19.26 -14.17 -28.14
N ILE A 103 -19.56 -13.26 -27.20
CA ILE A 103 -20.94 -12.76 -27.02
C ILE A 103 -21.25 -11.46 -27.77
N GLY A 104 -20.23 -10.76 -28.27
CA GLY A 104 -20.31 -9.37 -28.76
C GLY A 104 -20.15 -9.14 -30.26
N GLY A 105 -19.94 -10.19 -31.07
CA GLY A 105 -19.75 -10.05 -32.53
C GLY A 105 -18.31 -9.71 -32.94
N GLU A 106 -18.10 -9.32 -34.21
CA GLU A 106 -16.76 -9.14 -34.79
C GLU A 106 -15.96 -7.98 -34.17
N ASP A 107 -16.64 -6.92 -33.74
CA ASP A 107 -16.00 -5.69 -33.25
C ASP A 107 -15.68 -5.72 -31.74
N ILE A 108 -16.08 -6.78 -31.03
CA ILE A 108 -15.87 -6.92 -29.58
C ILE A 108 -14.91 -8.09 -29.31
N PRO A 109 -13.92 -7.92 -28.41
CA PRO A 109 -13.02 -9.02 -28.04
C PRO A 109 -13.76 -10.28 -27.61
N LYS A 110 -13.28 -11.43 -28.11
CA LYS A 110 -13.93 -12.74 -27.88
C LYS A 110 -13.90 -13.20 -26.42
N LYS A 111 -13.05 -12.62 -25.59
CA LYS A 111 -12.94 -12.95 -24.16
C LYS A 111 -13.28 -11.70 -23.36
N ILE A 112 -14.33 -11.75 -22.55
CA ILE A 112 -14.76 -10.62 -21.72
C ILE A 112 -14.74 -11.09 -20.26
N ALA A 113 -14.02 -10.38 -19.40
CA ALA A 113 -14.12 -10.53 -17.95
C ALA A 113 -14.97 -9.38 -17.39
N VAL A 114 -16.11 -9.70 -16.79
CA VAL A 114 -16.90 -8.72 -16.04
C VAL A 114 -16.63 -8.91 -14.56
N VAL A 115 -16.20 -7.85 -13.89
CA VAL A 115 -15.76 -7.87 -12.49
C VAL A 115 -16.60 -6.93 -11.64
N GLY A 116 -17.11 -7.45 -10.52
CA GLY A 116 -17.93 -6.70 -9.58
C GLY A 116 -17.16 -5.57 -8.88
N LEU A 117 -17.78 -4.40 -8.78
CA LEU A 117 -17.27 -3.21 -8.08
C LEU A 117 -18.00 -2.98 -6.74
N GLY A 118 -19.07 -3.74 -6.47
CA GLY A 118 -19.93 -3.52 -5.31
C GLY A 118 -21.10 -2.57 -5.63
N THR A 119 -21.63 -1.91 -4.60
CA THR A 119 -22.71 -0.93 -4.76
C THR A 119 -22.19 0.35 -5.36
N HIS A 120 -23.05 1.06 -6.10
CA HIS A 120 -22.86 2.48 -6.36
C HIS A 120 -22.69 3.19 -5.02
N LYS A 121 -21.60 3.93 -4.89
CA LYS A 121 -21.40 4.88 -3.80
C LYS A 121 -21.16 6.24 -4.48
N ASN A 122 -21.83 7.30 -3.99
CA ASN A 122 -21.94 8.61 -4.64
C ASN A 122 -21.56 9.79 -3.71
N ASN A 123 -20.87 9.54 -2.59
CA ASN A 123 -20.42 10.59 -1.66
C ASN A 123 -18.98 11.04 -1.95
N ILE A 124 -18.68 12.28 -1.56
CA ILE A 124 -17.40 12.97 -1.79
C ILE A 124 -16.22 12.37 -0.99
N GLU A 125 -16.47 11.60 0.07
CA GLU A 125 -15.44 10.95 0.93
C GLU A 125 -14.76 9.71 0.26
N GLU A 126 -15.07 9.41 -1.01
CA GLU A 126 -14.89 8.10 -1.63
C GLU A 126 -13.72 7.93 -2.61
N GLU A 127 -12.87 8.93 -2.81
CA GLU A 127 -11.79 8.83 -3.82
C GLU A 127 -10.80 7.68 -3.51
N PHE A 128 -10.42 7.51 -2.24
CA PHE A 128 -9.51 6.42 -1.82
C PHE A 128 -10.17 5.05 -1.93
N GLU A 129 -11.47 4.95 -1.61
CA GLU A 129 -12.20 3.71 -1.79
C GLU A 129 -12.37 3.37 -3.28
N ALA A 130 -12.60 4.38 -4.13
CA ALA A 130 -12.69 4.23 -5.58
C ALA A 130 -11.36 3.73 -6.16
N LEU A 131 -10.21 4.27 -5.72
CA LEU A 131 -8.88 3.75 -6.06
C LEU A 131 -8.73 2.28 -5.64
N GLY A 132 -9.09 1.94 -4.40
CA GLY A 132 -9.01 0.57 -3.87
C GLY A 132 -9.89 -0.43 -4.62
N ARG A 133 -11.13 -0.05 -4.95
CA ARG A 133 -12.06 -0.88 -5.73
C ARG A 133 -11.54 -1.13 -7.14
N ALA A 134 -11.09 -0.07 -7.83
CA ALA A 134 -10.51 -0.18 -9.16
C ALA A 134 -9.29 -1.12 -9.16
N ARG A 135 -8.38 -0.95 -8.19
CA ARG A 135 -7.19 -1.78 -8.02
C ARG A 135 -7.50 -3.25 -7.83
N LYS A 136 -8.44 -3.58 -6.95
CA LYS A 136 -8.83 -4.98 -6.71
C LYS A 136 -9.48 -5.61 -7.93
N SER A 137 -10.45 -4.93 -8.54
CA SER A 137 -11.22 -5.49 -9.66
C SER A 137 -10.40 -5.62 -10.93
N ALA A 138 -9.59 -4.62 -11.28
CA ALA A 138 -8.69 -4.70 -12.42
C ALA A 138 -7.70 -5.87 -12.28
N ALA A 139 -7.08 -6.03 -11.10
CA ALA A 139 -6.14 -7.12 -10.82
C ALA A 139 -6.77 -8.51 -11.01
N ILE A 140 -7.98 -8.71 -10.50
CA ILE A 140 -8.69 -10.00 -10.64
C ILE A 140 -9.04 -10.24 -12.11
N GLY A 141 -9.60 -9.24 -12.80
CA GLY A 141 -10.02 -9.36 -14.19
C GLY A 141 -8.89 -9.74 -15.13
N VAL A 142 -7.75 -9.02 -15.08
CA VAL A 142 -6.60 -9.33 -15.96
C VAL A 142 -5.99 -10.70 -15.67
N ARG A 143 -5.98 -11.14 -14.40
CA ARG A 143 -5.51 -12.48 -14.04
C ARG A 143 -6.42 -13.56 -14.61
N SER A 144 -7.74 -13.41 -14.44
CA SER A 144 -8.71 -14.37 -14.99
C SER A 144 -8.57 -14.51 -16.51
N LEU A 145 -8.34 -13.40 -17.22
CA LEU A 145 -8.12 -13.42 -18.67
C LEU A 145 -6.76 -14.03 -19.06
N ARG A 146 -5.68 -13.78 -18.29
CA ARG A 146 -4.38 -14.41 -18.52
C ARG A 146 -4.47 -15.93 -18.42
N GLU A 147 -5.19 -16.47 -17.43
CA GLU A 147 -5.31 -17.93 -17.24
C GLU A 147 -6.02 -18.62 -18.42
N ILE A 148 -6.86 -17.91 -19.17
CA ILE A 148 -7.49 -18.41 -20.40
C ILE A 148 -6.72 -18.01 -21.68
N GLY A 149 -5.46 -17.58 -21.54
CA GLY A 149 -4.54 -17.32 -22.64
C GLY A 149 -4.78 -15.99 -23.36
N ALA A 150 -5.32 -14.97 -22.70
CA ALA A 150 -5.32 -13.61 -23.23
C ALA A 150 -3.91 -13.00 -23.23
N LYS A 151 -3.59 -12.16 -24.23
CA LYS A 151 -2.25 -11.55 -24.38
C LYS A 151 -2.29 -10.03 -24.46
N ASN A 152 -3.31 -9.44 -25.06
CA ASN A 152 -3.53 -8.01 -25.21
C ASN A 152 -4.90 -7.67 -24.64
N ILE A 153 -4.92 -7.11 -23.43
CA ILE A 153 -6.14 -6.89 -22.66
C ILE A 153 -6.46 -5.40 -22.60
N GLY A 154 -7.66 -5.03 -23.06
CA GLY A 154 -8.23 -3.71 -22.76
C GLY A 154 -8.81 -3.71 -21.34
N VAL A 155 -8.47 -2.72 -20.53
CA VAL A 155 -8.87 -2.65 -19.11
C VAL A 155 -9.72 -1.40 -18.89
N ASP A 156 -10.97 -1.60 -18.49
CA ASP A 156 -11.83 -0.50 -18.03
C ASP A 156 -11.15 0.26 -16.89
N VAL A 157 -11.25 1.60 -16.91
CA VAL A 157 -10.77 2.46 -15.82
C VAL A 157 -11.52 2.24 -14.51
N MET A 158 -12.56 1.39 -14.50
CA MET A 158 -13.32 0.99 -13.32
C MET A 158 -13.94 2.21 -12.63
N THR A 159 -13.68 2.37 -11.33
CA THR A 159 -14.02 3.54 -10.54
C THR A 159 -12.91 4.59 -10.52
N HIS A 160 -11.69 4.28 -10.99
CA HIS A 160 -10.55 5.20 -11.01
C HIS A 160 -9.39 4.66 -11.87
N GLU A 161 -8.90 5.46 -12.82
CA GLU A 161 -7.88 5.03 -13.80
C GLU A 161 -6.53 4.61 -13.19
N HIS A 162 -5.97 5.42 -12.27
CA HIS A 162 -4.74 5.08 -11.55
C HIS A 162 -4.84 3.76 -10.80
N GLY A 163 -5.91 3.59 -10.02
CA GLY A 163 -6.16 2.34 -9.28
C GLY A 163 -6.28 1.14 -10.23
N ALA A 164 -6.97 1.28 -11.36
CA ALA A 164 -7.10 0.22 -12.36
C ALA A 164 -5.74 -0.17 -12.96
N ALA A 165 -4.91 0.82 -13.33
CA ALA A 165 -3.55 0.60 -13.85
C ALA A 165 -2.66 -0.12 -12.81
N GLU A 166 -2.70 0.33 -11.56
CA GLU A 166 -1.96 -0.29 -10.47
C GLU A 166 -2.39 -1.75 -10.29
N GLY A 167 -3.70 -1.98 -10.21
CA GLY A 167 -4.28 -3.29 -10.00
C GLY A 167 -3.92 -4.28 -11.10
N ALA A 168 -4.13 -3.87 -12.35
CA ALA A 168 -3.81 -4.68 -13.52
C ALA A 168 -2.32 -5.06 -13.55
N THR A 169 -1.43 -4.11 -13.31
CA THR A 169 0.03 -4.32 -13.33
C THR A 169 0.51 -5.18 -12.17
N LEU A 170 0.04 -4.90 -10.94
CA LEU A 170 0.44 -5.63 -9.74
C LEU A 170 -0.11 -7.06 -9.73
N GLY A 171 -1.34 -7.28 -10.23
CA GLY A 171 -1.96 -8.60 -10.32
C GLY A 171 -1.28 -9.51 -11.34
N LEU A 172 -0.67 -8.95 -12.39
CA LEU A 172 0.07 -9.71 -13.39
C LEU A 172 1.49 -10.09 -12.93
N TYR A 173 1.99 -9.56 -11.82
CA TYR A 173 3.32 -9.91 -11.32
C TYR A 173 3.49 -11.41 -11.09
N SER A 174 4.62 -11.95 -11.57
CA SER A 174 5.05 -13.31 -11.28
C SER A 174 6.58 -13.37 -11.27
N PHE A 175 7.14 -13.94 -10.20
CA PHE A 175 8.55 -14.26 -10.14
C PHE A 175 8.77 -15.71 -10.61
N ASP A 176 8.92 -15.90 -11.92
CA ASP A 176 9.08 -17.21 -12.53
C ASP A 176 10.26 -17.29 -13.52
N THR A 177 11.10 -16.26 -13.55
CA THR A 177 12.29 -16.18 -14.42
C THR A 177 13.24 -17.36 -14.21
N LEU A 178 13.32 -17.88 -12.98
CA LEU A 178 14.12 -19.06 -12.62
C LEU A 178 13.43 -20.40 -12.92
N LYS A 179 12.14 -20.40 -13.30
CA LYS A 179 11.44 -21.61 -13.75
C LYS A 179 11.77 -21.90 -15.21
N SER A 180 11.64 -23.17 -15.60
CA SER A 180 11.69 -23.58 -17.02
C SER A 180 10.62 -22.84 -17.83
N GLU A 181 10.90 -22.50 -19.08
CA GLU A 181 10.01 -21.71 -19.95
C GLU A 181 8.56 -22.21 -19.99
N LYS A 182 8.36 -23.53 -20.08
CA LYS A 182 7.03 -24.17 -20.08
C LYS A 182 6.18 -23.90 -18.82
N ASN A 183 6.82 -23.52 -17.71
CA ASN A 183 6.19 -23.27 -16.41
C ASN A 183 6.10 -21.76 -16.10
N ARG A 184 6.53 -20.91 -17.03
CA ARG A 184 6.39 -19.45 -16.90
C ARG A 184 5.00 -19.02 -17.31
N LYS A 185 4.46 -18.01 -16.64
CA LYS A 185 3.21 -17.36 -17.03
C LYS A 185 3.45 -16.59 -18.33
N SER A 186 2.43 -16.57 -19.20
CA SER A 186 2.51 -15.81 -20.44
C SER A 186 2.54 -14.31 -20.14
N PRO A 187 3.41 -13.54 -20.82
CA PRO A 187 3.38 -12.09 -20.72
C PRO A 187 2.06 -11.56 -21.28
N VAL A 188 1.57 -10.47 -20.68
CA VAL A 188 0.30 -9.83 -21.02
C VAL A 188 0.54 -8.33 -21.15
N ASN A 189 0.10 -7.77 -22.27
CA ASN A 189 0.02 -6.33 -22.49
C ASN A 189 -1.34 -5.84 -22.02
N ILE A 190 -1.35 -4.73 -21.30
CA ILE A 190 -2.57 -4.07 -20.81
C ILE A 190 -2.60 -2.63 -21.35
N GLU A 191 -3.78 -2.18 -21.76
CA GLU A 191 -4.02 -0.78 -22.12
C GLU A 191 -5.39 -0.35 -21.58
N PRO A 192 -5.57 0.94 -21.24
CA PRO A 192 -6.82 1.40 -20.70
C PRO A 192 -7.88 1.52 -21.80
N ILE A 193 -9.14 1.35 -21.40
CA ILE A 193 -10.31 1.71 -22.20
C ILE A 193 -11.19 2.68 -21.40
N GLY A 194 -11.78 3.66 -22.08
CA GLY A 194 -12.69 4.61 -21.45
C GLY A 194 -12.00 5.75 -20.69
N VAL A 195 -10.74 6.06 -21.00
CA VAL A 195 -10.01 7.21 -20.47
C VAL A 195 -10.61 8.52 -21.01
N SER A 196 -10.82 9.50 -20.13
CA SER A 196 -11.13 10.87 -20.54
C SER A 196 -9.86 11.51 -21.09
N SER A 197 -9.88 12.04 -22.32
CA SER A 197 -8.74 12.70 -22.99
C SER A 197 -8.22 14.00 -22.32
N LYS A 198 -8.59 14.26 -21.07
CA LYS A 198 -8.14 15.37 -20.24
C LYS A 198 -7.61 14.71 -18.96
N THR A 199 -6.33 14.38 -18.83
CA THR A 199 -5.26 15.31 -18.47
C THR A 199 -3.88 14.63 -18.65
N LYS A 200 -2.86 15.38 -19.11
CA LYS A 200 -1.47 14.92 -19.29
C LYS A 200 -0.50 15.54 -18.26
N SER A 201 -0.99 16.05 -17.13
CA SER A 201 -0.09 16.57 -16.09
C SER A 201 0.35 15.43 -15.18
N SER A 202 1.62 15.41 -14.79
CA SER A 202 2.15 14.54 -13.72
C SER A 202 1.53 14.84 -12.34
N GLU A 203 0.64 15.84 -12.27
CA GLU A 203 0.04 16.35 -11.05
C GLU A 203 -1.16 15.51 -10.58
N GLU A 204 -1.85 14.84 -11.50
CA GLU A 204 -3.07 14.05 -11.27
C GLU A 204 -2.79 12.54 -11.30
N LEU A 205 -3.55 11.77 -10.52
CA LEU A 205 -3.45 10.31 -10.49
C LEU A 205 -4.11 9.71 -11.75
N SER A 206 -3.34 9.60 -12.84
CA SER A 206 -3.78 8.99 -14.10
C SER A 206 -3.42 7.51 -14.26
N TRP A 207 -3.84 6.89 -15.37
CA TRP A 207 -3.40 5.54 -15.76
C TRP A 207 -1.86 5.42 -15.80
N ASP A 208 -1.18 6.38 -16.44
CA ASP A 208 0.28 6.34 -16.61
C ASP A 208 1.02 6.44 -15.26
N THR A 209 0.55 7.28 -14.34
CA THR A 209 1.14 7.34 -12.99
C THR A 209 0.88 6.03 -12.24
N GLY A 210 -0.28 5.39 -12.43
CA GLY A 210 -0.58 4.08 -11.84
C GLY A 210 0.32 2.96 -12.37
N LEU A 211 0.67 2.98 -13.66
CA LEU A 211 1.68 2.07 -14.24
C LEU A 211 3.06 2.29 -13.60
N ILE A 212 3.48 3.54 -13.40
CA ILE A 212 4.75 3.87 -12.75
C ILE A 212 4.79 3.35 -11.30
N TYR A 213 3.73 3.61 -10.53
CA TYR A 213 3.61 3.18 -9.13
C TYR A 213 3.68 1.66 -9.00
N ALA A 214 2.93 0.93 -9.83
CA ALA A 214 2.94 -0.52 -9.80
C ALA A 214 4.24 -1.14 -10.32
N THR A 215 4.86 -0.54 -11.34
CA THR A 215 6.16 -0.98 -11.85
C THR A 215 7.24 -0.80 -10.78
N ALA A 216 7.25 0.34 -10.09
CA ALA A 216 8.13 0.57 -8.95
C ALA A 216 7.95 -0.50 -7.88
N GLN A 217 6.72 -0.78 -7.44
CA GLN A 217 6.49 -1.82 -6.44
C GLN A 217 6.90 -3.21 -6.95
N ASN A 218 6.68 -3.55 -8.22
CA ASN A 218 7.13 -4.81 -8.79
C ASN A 218 8.67 -4.91 -8.87
N ASN A 219 9.40 -3.80 -9.07
CA ASN A 219 10.86 -3.76 -8.95
C ASN A 219 11.29 -4.11 -7.51
N ALA A 220 10.60 -3.58 -6.50
CA ALA A 220 10.86 -3.93 -5.11
C ALA A 220 10.60 -5.42 -4.83
N ARG A 221 9.51 -5.98 -5.40
CA ARG A 221 9.22 -7.41 -5.34
C ARG A 221 10.33 -8.22 -6.01
N GLU A 222 10.82 -7.82 -7.18
CA GLU A 222 11.87 -8.55 -7.89
C GLU A 222 13.16 -8.60 -7.07
N LEU A 223 13.58 -7.46 -6.53
CA LEU A 223 14.77 -7.36 -5.69
C LEU A 223 14.67 -8.29 -4.46
N ALA A 224 13.54 -8.26 -3.75
CA ALA A 224 13.35 -9.04 -2.53
C ALA A 224 13.03 -10.53 -2.75
N GLU A 225 12.43 -10.88 -3.89
CA GLU A 225 12.09 -12.27 -4.23
C GLU A 225 13.28 -13.02 -4.82
N THR A 226 14.26 -12.31 -5.39
CA THR A 226 15.46 -12.93 -5.97
C THR A 226 16.25 -13.68 -4.89
N PRO A 227 16.64 -14.95 -5.13
CA PRO A 227 17.46 -15.70 -4.17
C PRO A 227 18.77 -14.97 -3.83
N ALA A 228 19.19 -15.05 -2.56
CA ALA A 228 20.37 -14.33 -2.06
C ALA A 228 21.65 -14.59 -2.86
N ASN A 229 21.86 -15.82 -3.35
CA ASN A 229 23.01 -16.15 -4.19
C ASN A 229 23.00 -15.47 -5.59
N LEU A 230 21.87 -14.89 -6.00
CA LEU A 230 21.69 -14.11 -7.23
C LEU A 230 21.40 -12.62 -6.94
N MET A 231 21.26 -12.24 -5.67
CA MET A 231 21.01 -10.88 -5.21
C MET A 231 21.97 -10.52 -4.08
N THR A 232 23.27 -10.69 -4.34
CA THR A 232 24.32 -10.22 -3.44
C THR A 232 24.39 -8.68 -3.43
N PRO A 233 25.10 -8.01 -2.50
CA PRO A 233 25.35 -6.57 -2.54
C PRO A 233 25.89 -6.09 -3.89
N THR A 234 26.79 -6.85 -4.52
CA THR A 234 27.33 -6.52 -5.85
C THR A 234 26.27 -6.60 -6.95
N HIS A 235 25.43 -7.64 -6.93
CA HIS A 235 24.35 -7.81 -7.90
C HIS A 235 23.23 -6.80 -7.69
N PHE A 236 22.91 -6.46 -6.44
CA PHE A 236 21.95 -5.42 -6.09
C PHE A 236 22.35 -4.08 -6.72
N VAL A 237 23.60 -3.64 -6.53
CA VAL A 237 24.12 -2.41 -7.16
C VAL A 237 24.02 -2.45 -8.68
N SER A 238 24.35 -3.60 -9.29
CA SER A 238 24.27 -3.77 -10.75
C SER A 238 22.83 -3.60 -11.26
N LYS A 239 21.85 -4.12 -10.51
CA LYS A 239 20.43 -3.97 -10.81
C LYS A 239 19.93 -2.53 -10.59
N VAL A 240 20.38 -1.84 -9.54
CA VAL A 240 20.03 -0.43 -9.34
C VAL A 240 20.52 0.44 -10.50
N ARG A 241 21.76 0.23 -10.95
CA ARG A 241 22.31 0.97 -12.09
C ARG A 241 21.46 0.79 -13.34
N SER A 242 20.98 -0.42 -13.63
CA SER A 242 20.12 -0.63 -14.80
C SER A 242 18.74 0.02 -14.68
N PHE A 243 18.19 0.14 -13.47
CA PHE A 243 16.92 0.85 -13.24
C PHE A 243 17.01 2.36 -13.47
N LEU A 244 18.17 2.96 -13.19
CA LEU A 244 18.35 4.42 -13.18
C LEU A 244 19.18 4.97 -14.35
N GLN A 245 19.73 4.11 -15.21
CA GLN A 245 20.69 4.44 -16.28
C GLN A 245 20.27 5.59 -17.23
N ASP A 246 18.99 5.78 -17.48
CA ASP A 246 18.48 6.70 -18.50
C ASP A 246 18.11 8.10 -17.98
N ASN A 247 18.56 8.48 -16.77
CA ASN A 247 18.14 9.74 -16.13
C ASN A 247 19.35 10.63 -15.81
N SER A 248 19.51 11.72 -16.57
CA SER A 248 20.66 12.63 -16.45
C SER A 248 20.70 13.43 -15.15
N ASN A 249 19.59 13.50 -14.43
CA ASN A 249 19.45 14.15 -13.12
C ASN A 249 19.55 13.16 -11.95
N VAL A 250 20.08 11.96 -12.20
CA VAL A 250 20.35 10.95 -11.18
C VAL A 250 21.84 10.60 -11.18
N GLU A 251 22.49 10.74 -10.04
CA GLU A 251 23.87 10.32 -9.82
C GLU A 251 23.90 9.09 -8.90
N VAL A 252 24.48 7.99 -9.36
CA VAL A 252 24.61 6.74 -8.59
C VAL A 252 26.08 6.53 -8.18
N ILE A 253 26.35 6.74 -6.90
CA ILE A 253 27.68 6.64 -6.30
C ILE A 253 27.75 5.33 -5.50
N VAL A 254 28.81 4.55 -5.71
CA VAL A 254 29.00 3.25 -5.05
C VAL A 254 30.33 3.28 -4.31
N HIS A 255 30.26 3.30 -2.99
CA HIS A 255 31.43 3.29 -2.13
C HIS A 255 31.78 1.86 -1.70
N ASP A 256 33.07 1.62 -1.55
CA ASP A 256 33.65 0.34 -1.16
C ASP A 256 34.02 0.29 0.33
N LYS A 257 34.71 -0.78 0.73
CA LYS A 257 35.09 -1.03 2.12
C LYS A 257 36.09 0.01 2.62
N GLU A 258 37.02 0.43 1.77
CA GLU A 258 38.06 1.40 2.07
C GLU A 258 37.44 2.76 2.43
N TRP A 259 36.46 3.20 1.64
CA TRP A 259 35.69 4.41 1.94
C TRP A 259 34.89 4.30 3.26
N VAL A 260 34.26 3.16 3.52
CA VAL A 260 33.51 2.91 4.77
C VAL A 260 34.45 2.97 6.00
N ILE A 261 35.68 2.48 5.87
CA ILE A 261 36.73 2.60 6.90
C ILE A 261 37.13 4.06 7.09
N GLU A 262 37.37 4.81 6.01
CA GLU A 262 37.74 6.22 6.05
C GLU A 262 36.67 7.08 6.77
N LYS A 263 35.39 6.78 6.54
CA LYS A 263 34.27 7.45 7.21
C LYS A 263 34.07 7.03 8.66
N GLY A 264 34.80 6.02 9.16
CA GLY A 264 34.68 5.56 10.54
C GLY A 264 33.37 4.80 10.82
N MET A 265 32.76 4.20 9.80
CA MET A 265 31.49 3.46 9.91
C MET A 265 31.72 2.05 10.47
N ASN A 266 32.26 1.96 11.69
CA ASN A 266 32.63 0.68 12.28
C ASN A 266 31.42 -0.18 12.64
N SER A 267 30.23 0.40 12.82
CA SER A 267 29.01 -0.36 13.11
C SER A 267 28.59 -1.15 11.87
N PHE A 268 28.53 -0.50 10.71
CA PHE A 268 28.26 -1.18 9.44
C PHE A 268 29.37 -2.21 9.10
N LEU A 269 30.64 -1.83 9.22
CA LEU A 269 31.77 -2.71 8.94
C LEU A 269 31.76 -3.98 9.82
N SER A 270 31.35 -3.84 11.07
CA SER A 270 31.33 -4.93 12.03
C SER A 270 30.35 -6.04 11.66
N VAL A 271 29.22 -5.71 11.02
CA VAL A 271 28.27 -6.70 10.49
C VAL A 271 28.83 -7.37 9.24
N ALA A 272 29.32 -6.56 8.30
CA ALA A 272 29.71 -7.03 6.98
C ALA A 272 30.93 -7.97 6.97
N LYS A 273 31.85 -7.86 7.94
CA LYS A 273 33.10 -8.65 7.99
C LYS A 273 32.90 -10.17 8.10
N GLY A 274 31.67 -10.62 8.38
CA GLY A 274 31.32 -12.03 8.42
C GLY A 274 31.31 -12.69 7.03
N SER A 275 30.97 -11.96 5.96
CA SER A 275 30.84 -12.51 4.61
C SER A 275 32.11 -12.36 3.76
N ASN A 276 32.23 -13.23 2.75
CA ASN A 276 33.23 -13.11 1.68
C ASN A 276 32.75 -12.17 0.55
N GLU A 277 31.44 -11.95 0.45
CA GLU A 277 30.87 -11.02 -0.50
C GLU A 277 31.16 -9.58 -0.05
N PRO A 278 31.72 -8.72 -0.92
CA PRO A 278 32.12 -7.38 -0.52
C PRO A 278 30.91 -6.52 -0.19
N LEU A 279 31.00 -5.79 0.92
CA LEU A 279 30.04 -4.75 1.26
C LEU A 279 30.01 -3.66 0.17
N LYS A 280 28.88 -2.97 0.07
CA LYS A 280 28.70 -1.77 -0.75
C LYS A 280 27.93 -0.73 0.05
N PHE A 281 28.34 0.52 -0.01
CA PHE A 281 27.51 1.63 0.44
C PHE A 281 27.03 2.38 -0.79
N LEU A 282 25.74 2.27 -1.07
CA LEU A 282 25.12 2.90 -2.23
C LEU A 282 24.58 4.27 -1.82
N GLU A 283 24.97 5.29 -2.56
CA GLU A 283 24.55 6.67 -2.37
C GLU A 283 24.00 7.18 -3.70
N ILE A 284 22.78 7.72 -3.72
CA ILE A 284 22.13 8.17 -4.95
C ILE A 284 21.53 9.54 -4.75
N HIS A 285 21.79 10.43 -5.70
CA HIS A 285 21.28 11.80 -5.70
C HIS A 285 20.32 11.96 -6.86
N TYR A 286 19.14 12.51 -6.60
CA TYR A 286 18.20 12.94 -7.61
C TYR A 286 17.95 14.44 -7.46
N THR A 287 18.21 15.17 -8.54
CA THR A 287 18.00 16.63 -8.60
C THR A 287 16.73 16.90 -9.39
N GLY A 288 15.60 16.99 -8.67
CA GLY A 288 14.29 17.32 -9.22
C GLY A 288 13.90 18.78 -9.04
N ASP A 289 14.56 19.51 -8.15
CA ASP A 289 14.32 20.93 -7.87
C ASP A 289 15.63 21.73 -7.93
N GLU A 290 15.61 23.02 -7.60
CA GLU A 290 16.78 23.89 -7.54
C GLU A 290 17.91 23.30 -6.68
N GLU A 291 19.14 23.42 -7.19
CA GLU A 291 20.33 22.97 -6.49
C GLU A 291 20.51 23.76 -5.17
N GLY A 292 20.82 23.05 -4.08
CA GLY A 292 21.01 23.66 -2.75
C GLY A 292 19.77 23.66 -1.85
N LYS A 293 18.57 23.34 -2.37
CA LYS A 293 17.42 23.05 -1.50
C LYS A 293 17.65 21.77 -0.71
N LYS A 294 17.24 21.78 0.57
CA LYS A 294 17.39 20.61 1.46
C LYS A 294 16.66 19.41 0.86
N PRO A 295 17.30 18.23 0.76
CA PRO A 295 16.65 17.08 0.15
C PRO A 295 15.69 16.37 1.12
N LEU A 296 14.82 15.53 0.55
CA LEU A 296 14.26 14.37 1.23
C LEU A 296 15.35 13.29 1.29
N ALA A 297 15.66 12.79 2.47
CA ALA A 297 16.56 11.65 2.64
C ALA A 297 15.78 10.34 2.82
N LEU A 298 16.12 9.31 2.06
CA LEU A 298 15.62 7.95 2.22
C LEU A 298 16.77 6.98 2.53
N VAL A 299 16.63 6.17 3.59
CA VAL A 299 17.66 5.20 4.00
C VAL A 299 17.07 3.80 4.04
N GLY A 300 17.69 2.82 3.39
CA GLY A 300 17.15 1.46 3.29
C GLY A 300 18.04 0.41 3.97
N LYS A 301 17.48 -0.45 4.83
CA LYS A 301 18.19 -1.65 5.33
C LYS A 301 18.52 -2.58 4.16
N GLY A 302 19.81 -2.85 3.94
CA GLY A 302 20.31 -3.61 2.80
C GLY A 302 21.00 -4.93 3.16
N ILE A 303 20.44 -5.72 4.09
CA ILE A 303 20.99 -7.05 4.37
C ILE A 303 20.52 -8.04 3.30
N THR A 304 21.37 -8.37 2.34
CA THR A 304 20.99 -9.24 1.21
C THR A 304 20.78 -10.70 1.60
N PHE A 305 21.37 -11.11 2.72
CA PHE A 305 21.06 -12.34 3.41
C PHE A 305 21.42 -12.24 4.88
N ASP A 306 20.49 -12.66 5.74
CA ASP A 306 20.68 -12.64 7.19
C ASP A 306 20.64 -14.06 7.77
N SER A 307 21.80 -14.60 8.14
CA SER A 307 21.87 -15.84 8.91
C SER A 307 21.72 -15.61 10.41
N GLY A 308 21.80 -14.37 10.87
CA GLY A 308 22.00 -13.94 12.25
C GLY A 308 23.46 -13.89 12.72
N GLY A 309 24.43 -14.16 11.84
CA GLY A 309 25.84 -14.19 12.23
C GLY A 309 26.16 -15.31 13.22
N ILE A 310 26.90 -15.01 14.29
CA ILE A 310 27.26 -15.98 15.34
C ILE A 310 26.05 -16.39 16.18
N SER A 311 25.14 -15.46 16.46
CA SER A 311 23.77 -15.70 16.94
C SER A 311 22.90 -16.33 15.85
N LEU A 312 23.27 -17.53 15.41
CA LEU A 312 22.68 -18.14 14.24
C LEU A 312 21.17 -18.35 14.38
N LYS A 313 20.39 -17.88 13.41
CA LYS A 313 18.96 -18.16 13.32
C LYS A 313 18.70 -19.67 13.21
N PRO A 314 17.53 -20.16 13.67
CA PRO A 314 17.09 -21.52 13.34
C PRO A 314 17.02 -21.74 11.82
N SER A 315 17.32 -22.95 11.36
CA SER A 315 17.27 -23.29 9.93
C SER A 315 15.87 -23.15 9.32
N SER A 316 14.81 -23.30 10.12
CA SER A 316 13.44 -23.12 9.69
C SER A 316 13.20 -21.68 9.24
N LYS A 317 12.69 -21.51 8.02
CA LYS A 317 12.42 -20.20 7.37
C LYS A 317 13.64 -19.29 7.15
N MET A 318 14.87 -19.73 7.43
CA MET A 318 16.08 -18.94 7.13
C MET A 318 16.19 -18.56 5.64
N ALA A 319 15.64 -19.38 4.74
CA ALA A 319 15.58 -19.05 3.31
C ALA A 319 14.76 -17.80 2.98
N GLU A 320 13.83 -17.40 3.86
CA GLU A 320 13.04 -16.16 3.72
C GLU A 320 13.88 -14.90 4.00
N MET A 321 15.05 -15.04 4.66
CA MET A 321 15.97 -13.94 4.98
C MET A 321 16.69 -13.36 3.77
N LYS A 322 16.49 -13.93 2.56
CA LYS A 322 16.77 -13.23 1.29
C LYS A 322 16.02 -11.89 1.19
N GLY A 323 14.87 -11.77 1.87
CA GLY A 323 14.03 -10.58 1.88
C GLY A 323 14.44 -9.51 2.89
N ASP A 324 15.53 -9.72 3.63
CA ASP A 324 15.98 -8.80 4.69
C ASP A 324 16.65 -7.50 4.17
N MET A 325 16.69 -7.39 2.83
CA MET A 325 17.00 -6.18 2.06
C MET A 325 15.72 -5.50 1.54
N GLY A 326 14.54 -5.88 2.04
CA GLY A 326 13.25 -5.32 1.63
C GLY A 326 13.16 -3.80 1.82
N GLY A 327 13.80 -3.28 2.86
CA GLY A 327 13.93 -1.84 3.09
C GLY A 327 14.69 -1.12 1.98
N ALA A 328 15.87 -1.64 1.61
CA ALA A 328 16.64 -1.17 0.45
C ALA A 328 15.85 -1.28 -0.86
N ALA A 329 15.17 -2.40 -1.08
CA ALA A 329 14.34 -2.61 -2.27
C ALA A 329 13.22 -1.57 -2.40
N ALA A 330 12.52 -1.29 -1.30
CA ALA A 330 11.45 -0.30 -1.26
C ALA A 330 11.99 1.11 -1.51
N VAL A 331 13.10 1.50 -0.87
CA VAL A 331 13.70 2.83 -1.06
C VAL A 331 14.15 3.05 -2.51
N ILE A 332 14.92 2.13 -3.09
CA ILE A 332 15.42 2.26 -4.46
C ILE A 332 14.26 2.27 -5.47
N SER A 333 13.26 1.42 -5.25
CA SER A 333 12.10 1.37 -6.15
C SER A 333 11.21 2.60 -6.01
N SER A 334 11.13 3.19 -4.81
CA SER A 334 10.44 4.46 -4.60
C SER A 334 11.16 5.59 -5.34
N LEU A 335 12.50 5.63 -5.28
CA LEU A 335 13.30 6.56 -6.06
C LEU A 335 13.04 6.41 -7.56
N TYR A 336 12.99 5.17 -8.08
CA TYR A 336 12.62 4.93 -9.48
C TYR A 336 11.27 5.58 -9.83
N GLY A 337 10.25 5.41 -8.98
CA GLY A 337 8.94 6.04 -9.17
C GLY A 337 9.01 7.58 -9.16
N ILE A 338 9.71 8.16 -8.18
CA ILE A 338 9.93 9.61 -8.05
C ILE A 338 10.58 10.18 -9.30
N VAL A 339 11.64 9.53 -9.80
CA VAL A 339 12.39 9.92 -11.00
C VAL A 339 11.49 9.82 -12.25
N LYS A 340 10.75 8.72 -12.41
CA LYS A 340 9.87 8.53 -13.58
C LYS A 340 8.67 9.48 -13.62
N LEU A 341 8.22 9.97 -12.47
CA LEU A 341 7.21 11.02 -12.38
C LEU A 341 7.78 12.42 -12.61
N GLY A 342 9.11 12.57 -12.55
CA GLY A 342 9.77 13.87 -12.63
C GLY A 342 9.34 14.80 -11.51
N LEU A 343 9.21 14.30 -10.28
CA LEU A 343 8.73 15.11 -9.16
C LEU A 343 9.70 16.27 -8.87
N PRO A 344 9.19 17.49 -8.60
CA PRO A 344 10.02 18.66 -8.33
C PRO A 344 10.52 18.65 -6.89
N ILE A 345 11.43 17.72 -6.57
CA ILE A 345 12.01 17.57 -5.23
C ILE A 345 13.44 16.99 -5.33
N ASN A 346 14.35 17.45 -4.48
CA ASN A 346 15.66 16.85 -4.34
C ASN A 346 15.59 15.64 -3.40
N VAL A 347 16.18 14.51 -3.81
CA VAL A 347 16.20 13.28 -3.01
C VAL A 347 17.63 12.75 -2.89
N VAL A 348 18.03 12.42 -1.67
CA VAL A 348 19.24 11.66 -1.39
C VAL A 348 18.86 10.29 -0.83
N VAL A 349 19.48 9.24 -1.36
CA VAL A 349 19.30 7.87 -0.93
C VAL A 349 20.61 7.30 -0.40
N SER A 350 20.56 6.65 0.77
CA SER A 350 21.68 5.89 1.32
C SER A 350 21.27 4.45 1.61
N VAL A 351 22.03 3.47 1.12
CA VAL A 351 21.75 2.05 1.34
C VAL A 351 23.05 1.31 1.71
N PRO A 352 23.26 0.98 3.01
CA PRO A 352 24.32 0.06 3.41
C PRO A 352 23.95 -1.37 3.00
N LEU A 353 24.75 -1.99 2.13
CA LEU A 353 24.54 -3.34 1.60
C LEU A 353 25.62 -4.30 2.10
N CYS A 354 25.21 -5.39 2.76
CA CYS A 354 26.08 -6.50 3.13
C CYS A 354 25.28 -7.80 3.36
N GLU A 355 25.98 -8.90 3.59
CA GLU A 355 25.41 -10.12 4.15
C GLU A 355 25.84 -10.27 5.62
N ASN A 356 24.94 -10.75 6.47
CA ASN A 356 25.25 -11.12 7.84
C ASN A 356 25.48 -12.64 7.92
N MET A 357 26.74 -13.03 8.00
CA MET A 357 27.18 -14.43 7.85
C MET A 357 28.03 -14.90 9.04
N PRO A 358 27.95 -16.18 9.44
CA PRO A 358 28.83 -16.74 10.44
C PRO A 358 30.18 -17.06 9.78
N SER A 359 31.27 -16.63 10.38
CA SER A 359 32.62 -16.99 9.93
C SER A 359 33.64 -16.79 11.05
N GLY A 360 34.89 -17.20 10.82
CA GLY A 360 35.99 -16.95 11.76
C GLY A 360 36.31 -15.47 12.00
N HIS A 361 35.75 -14.56 11.18
CA HIS A 361 35.94 -13.11 11.30
C HIS A 361 34.67 -12.36 11.69
N ALA A 362 33.54 -13.06 11.86
CA ALA A 362 32.26 -12.47 12.21
C ALA A 362 32.31 -11.75 13.57
N ILE A 363 31.43 -10.76 13.72
CA ILE A 363 31.21 -10.10 15.01
C ILE A 363 30.65 -11.11 16.01
N LYS A 364 31.00 -10.95 17.29
CA LYS A 364 30.61 -11.88 18.36
C LYS A 364 29.79 -11.14 19.41
N PRO A 365 28.87 -11.84 20.09
CA PRO A 365 28.30 -11.33 21.33
C PRO A 365 29.40 -10.93 22.33
N GLY A 366 29.24 -9.78 22.99
CA GLY A 366 30.21 -9.15 23.88
C GLY A 366 31.28 -8.29 23.18
N ASP A 367 31.36 -8.28 21.85
CA ASP A 367 32.22 -7.31 21.16
C ASP A 367 31.69 -5.88 21.42
N VAL A 368 32.59 -4.90 21.58
CA VAL A 368 32.24 -3.48 21.66
C VAL A 368 32.79 -2.77 20.43
N ILE A 369 31.93 -2.02 19.75
CA ILE A 369 32.26 -1.24 18.55
C ILE A 369 32.04 0.24 18.81
N LYS A 370 32.69 1.10 18.03
CA LYS A 370 32.48 2.55 18.07
C LYS A 370 31.89 3.04 16.76
N ALA A 371 30.61 3.41 16.78
CA ALA A 371 29.89 3.91 15.61
C ALA A 371 30.45 5.25 15.09
N MET A 372 30.05 5.65 13.89
CA MET A 372 30.53 6.86 13.22
C MET A 372 30.31 8.14 14.04
N ASN A 373 29.23 8.19 14.83
CA ASN A 373 28.93 9.31 15.73
C ASN A 373 29.76 9.32 17.03
N GLY A 374 30.68 8.37 17.19
CA GLY A 374 31.55 8.22 18.35
C GLY A 374 30.95 7.45 19.53
N LYS A 375 29.68 7.03 19.48
CA LYS A 375 29.07 6.21 20.54
C LYS A 375 29.61 4.78 20.49
N SER A 376 29.83 4.21 21.66
CA SER A 376 30.15 2.79 21.82
C SER A 376 28.89 1.93 21.89
N ILE A 377 28.91 0.77 21.22
CA ILE A 377 27.79 -0.19 21.20
C ILE A 377 28.33 -1.57 21.60
N GLU A 378 27.77 -2.15 22.65
CA GLU A 378 27.96 -3.55 22.99
C GLU A 378 27.04 -4.41 22.13
N ILE A 379 27.61 -5.45 21.53
CA ILE A 379 26.89 -6.40 20.69
C ILE A 379 26.38 -7.51 21.59
N GLU A 380 25.12 -7.46 21.97
CA GLU A 380 24.46 -8.51 22.76
C GLU A 380 23.93 -9.61 21.86
N ASP A 381 23.41 -9.24 20.68
CA ASP A 381 22.90 -10.18 19.68
C ASP A 381 23.36 -9.80 18.27
N THR A 382 24.03 -10.72 17.56
CA THR A 382 24.48 -10.50 16.18
C THR A 382 23.37 -10.67 15.15
N ASP A 383 22.18 -11.12 15.57
CA ASP A 383 20.92 -11.15 14.80
C ASP A 383 20.13 -9.83 14.89
N ALA A 384 20.66 -8.86 15.64
CA ALA A 384 20.18 -7.49 15.69
C ALA A 384 21.08 -6.56 14.86
N GLU A 385 21.45 -6.99 13.66
CA GLU A 385 22.42 -6.35 12.77
C GLU A 385 21.85 -5.18 11.98
N GLY A 386 20.57 -5.23 11.60
CA GLY A 386 19.94 -4.22 10.75
C GLY A 386 20.05 -2.81 11.33
N ARG A 387 19.86 -2.67 12.65
CA ARG A 387 20.00 -1.38 13.35
C ARG A 387 21.46 -0.90 13.41
N LEU A 388 22.42 -1.82 13.39
CA LEU A 388 23.85 -1.49 13.40
C LEU A 388 24.28 -0.88 12.07
N ILE A 389 23.86 -1.48 10.94
CA ILE A 389 24.20 -0.93 9.62
C ILE A 389 23.49 0.40 9.36
N LEU A 390 22.25 0.55 9.86
CA LEU A 390 21.48 1.77 9.74
C LEU A 390 22.04 2.90 10.61
N ALA A 391 22.57 2.62 11.80
CA ALA A 391 23.10 3.66 12.70
C ALA A 391 24.14 4.55 12.01
N ASP A 392 25.10 3.95 11.30
CA ASP A 392 26.13 4.69 10.56
C ASP A 392 25.54 5.38 9.31
N ALA A 393 24.67 4.70 8.57
CA ALA A 393 24.05 5.27 7.37
C ALA A 393 23.15 6.49 7.69
N LEU A 394 22.36 6.41 8.76
CA LEU A 394 21.52 7.49 9.28
C LEU A 394 22.37 8.68 9.71
N TYR A 395 23.45 8.43 10.46
CA TYR A 395 24.33 9.50 10.92
C TYR A 395 25.06 10.18 9.74
N TYR A 396 25.61 9.41 8.81
CA TYR A 396 26.24 9.94 7.61
C TYR A 396 25.27 10.81 6.81
N THR A 397 24.07 10.29 6.53
CA THR A 397 23.08 10.97 5.69
C THR A 397 22.60 12.27 6.35
N SER A 398 22.28 12.22 7.64
CA SER A 398 21.79 13.39 8.37
C SER A 398 22.87 14.48 8.54
N SER A 399 24.11 14.10 8.88
CA SER A 399 25.20 15.05 9.12
C SER A 399 25.77 15.65 7.83
N THR A 400 25.78 14.88 6.74
CA THR A 400 26.32 15.34 5.44
C THR A 400 25.31 16.21 4.69
N TYR A 401 24.05 15.79 4.62
CA TYR A 401 23.05 16.42 3.75
C TYR A 401 22.06 17.34 4.46
N GLN A 402 21.95 17.25 5.79
CA GLN A 402 21.02 18.06 6.59
C GLN A 402 19.61 18.13 5.97
N PRO A 403 19.00 16.98 5.64
CA PRO A 403 17.74 16.91 4.91
C PRO A 403 16.60 17.57 5.68
N HIS A 404 15.57 18.02 4.98
CA HIS A 404 14.36 18.52 5.66
C HIS A 404 13.63 17.38 6.40
N SER A 405 13.65 16.19 5.81
CA SER A 405 13.03 14.96 6.32
C SER A 405 13.94 13.79 6.02
N LEU A 406 14.10 12.90 6.98
CA LEU A 406 14.83 11.65 6.84
C LEU A 406 13.89 10.49 7.17
N ILE A 407 13.73 9.58 6.21
CA ILE A 407 12.91 8.38 6.39
C ILE A 407 13.78 7.16 6.17
N ASP A 408 13.87 6.29 7.16
CA ASP A 408 14.46 4.97 6.96
C ASP A 408 13.40 3.87 6.90
N ILE A 409 13.66 2.86 6.07
CA ILE A 409 12.77 1.73 5.83
C ILE A 409 13.56 0.44 6.05
N ALA A 410 13.03 -0.45 6.87
CA ALA A 410 13.72 -1.67 7.24
C ALA A 410 12.75 -2.83 7.52
N THR A 411 13.22 -4.05 7.25
CA THR A 411 12.66 -5.30 7.76
C THR A 411 13.28 -5.58 9.13
N LEU A 412 13.03 -4.69 10.10
CA LEU A 412 13.91 -4.59 11.26
C LEU A 412 13.60 -5.60 12.35
N THR A 413 12.31 -5.87 12.60
CA THR A 413 11.94 -6.73 13.73
C THR A 413 10.82 -7.71 13.38
N GLY A 414 10.98 -8.98 13.76
CA GLY A 414 9.86 -9.92 13.81
C GLY A 414 8.74 -9.44 14.76
N SER A 415 9.08 -8.58 15.73
CA SER A 415 8.14 -7.97 16.68
C SER A 415 7.08 -7.12 16.01
N ILE A 416 7.39 -6.37 14.94
CA ILE A 416 6.36 -5.61 14.23
C ILE A 416 5.34 -6.52 13.54
N HIS A 417 5.78 -7.68 13.03
CA HIS A 417 4.87 -8.68 12.46
C HIS A 417 3.96 -9.26 13.56
N VAL A 418 4.52 -9.55 14.75
CA VAL A 418 3.70 -9.97 15.90
C VAL A 418 2.70 -8.88 16.32
N ALA A 419 3.10 -7.60 16.26
CA ALA A 419 2.27 -6.47 16.66
C ALA A 419 1.15 -6.12 15.65
N LEU A 420 1.50 -6.05 14.37
CA LEU A 420 0.67 -5.44 13.30
C LEU A 420 0.30 -6.42 12.17
N GLY A 421 0.76 -7.66 12.21
CA GLY A 421 0.50 -8.66 11.17
C GLY A 421 1.01 -8.24 9.79
N GLU A 422 0.31 -8.65 8.74
CA GLU A 422 0.68 -8.37 7.34
C GLU A 422 0.08 -7.06 6.77
N ILE A 423 -0.82 -6.41 7.53
CA ILE A 423 -1.64 -5.31 7.01
C ILE A 423 -0.91 -3.97 7.11
N TYR A 424 -0.32 -3.65 8.26
CA TYR A 424 0.30 -2.35 8.50
C TYR A 424 1.82 -2.44 8.56
N SER A 425 2.49 -1.41 8.05
CA SER A 425 3.89 -1.16 8.41
C SER A 425 3.93 -0.24 9.64
N GLY A 426 4.83 -0.52 10.59
CA GLY A 426 4.98 0.29 11.80
C GLY A 426 5.78 1.56 11.52
N VAL A 427 5.32 2.70 12.02
CA VAL A 427 5.99 3.99 11.84
C VAL A 427 6.31 4.62 13.19
N PHE A 428 7.59 4.89 13.43
CA PHE A 428 8.09 5.60 14.60
C PHE A 428 8.60 6.96 14.14
N THR A 429 8.04 8.05 14.66
CA THR A 429 8.36 9.38 14.15
C THR A 429 8.29 10.43 15.23
N ASN A 430 9.26 11.35 15.19
CA ASN A 430 9.35 12.51 16.07
C ASN A 430 8.49 13.69 15.60
N SER A 431 7.93 13.65 14.38
CA SER A 431 7.17 14.76 13.81
C SER A 431 5.72 14.37 13.54
N LYS A 432 4.79 15.21 14.04
CA LYS A 432 3.36 15.03 13.77
C LYS A 432 3.02 15.31 12.31
N LYS A 433 3.68 16.31 11.71
CA LYS A 433 3.49 16.66 10.29
C LYS A 433 3.89 15.49 9.39
N LEU A 434 5.08 14.93 9.62
CA LEU A 434 5.58 13.77 8.87
C LEU A 434 4.65 12.56 9.00
N TRP A 435 4.13 12.28 10.21
CA TRP A 435 3.11 11.25 10.42
C TRP A 435 1.84 11.49 9.59
N LYS A 436 1.28 12.70 9.63
CA LYS A 436 0.04 13.04 8.90
C LYS A 436 0.22 12.80 7.38
N GLN A 437 1.35 13.23 6.82
CA GLN A 437 1.69 13.06 5.40
C GLN A 437 1.86 11.57 5.02
N LEU A 438 2.63 10.81 5.79
CA LEU A 438 2.81 9.37 5.57
C LEU A 438 1.48 8.61 5.69
N SER A 439 0.69 8.90 6.73
CA SER A 439 -0.61 8.29 6.94
C SER A 439 -1.57 8.56 5.79
N ASN A 440 -1.56 9.79 5.24
CA ASN A 440 -2.36 10.14 4.07
C ASN A 440 -1.92 9.35 2.83
N ALA A 441 -0.60 9.30 2.55
CA ALA A 441 -0.05 8.56 1.43
C ALA A 441 -0.42 7.05 1.50
N GLY A 442 -0.33 6.44 2.68
CA GLY A 442 -0.71 5.05 2.89
C GLY A 442 -2.20 4.76 2.69
N LYS A 443 -3.09 5.76 2.91
CA LYS A 443 -4.53 5.63 2.61
C LYS A 443 -4.80 5.62 1.11
N ILE A 444 -4.20 6.56 0.36
CA ILE A 444 -4.35 6.69 -1.10
C ILE A 444 -3.95 5.39 -1.81
N THR A 445 -2.80 4.84 -1.42
CA THR A 445 -2.23 3.64 -2.06
C THR A 445 -2.82 2.34 -1.54
N ASN A 446 -3.62 2.40 -0.47
CA ASN A 446 -4.08 1.26 0.32
C ASN A 446 -2.93 0.37 0.83
N ASP A 447 -1.79 0.99 1.14
CA ASP A 447 -0.64 0.40 1.83
C ASP A 447 -0.46 1.12 3.17
N PRO A 448 -1.30 0.79 4.18
CA PRO A 448 -1.45 1.63 5.35
C PRO A 448 -0.26 1.53 6.33
N PHE A 449 -0.05 2.64 7.03
CA PHE A 449 0.92 2.77 8.12
C PHE A 449 0.21 2.81 9.48
N TRP A 450 0.87 2.32 10.52
CA TRP A 450 0.42 2.49 11.90
C TRP A 450 1.49 3.19 12.73
N ARG A 451 1.11 4.25 13.46
CA ARG A 451 2.05 4.98 14.31
C ARG A 451 2.32 4.18 15.59
N MET A 452 3.58 3.88 15.83
CA MET A 452 4.08 3.27 17.05
C MET A 452 4.64 4.35 17.98
N PRO A 453 4.63 4.12 19.31
CA PRO A 453 5.16 5.09 20.26
C PRO A 453 6.68 5.21 20.10
N LEU A 454 7.18 6.45 20.20
CA LEU A 454 8.60 6.76 20.33
C LEU A 454 8.76 7.54 21.64
N ASN A 455 9.14 6.85 22.71
CA ASN A 455 9.24 7.40 24.06
C ASN A 455 10.66 7.25 24.60
N ASP A 456 11.19 8.30 25.23
CA ASP A 456 12.54 8.30 25.78
C ASP A 456 12.74 7.23 26.86
N GLY A 457 11.70 6.79 27.56
CA GLY A 457 11.76 5.69 28.53
C GLY A 457 12.27 4.37 27.94
N TYR A 458 12.13 4.15 26.63
CA TYR A 458 12.70 2.98 25.96
C TYR A 458 14.23 3.01 25.87
N ILE A 459 14.87 4.19 25.93
CA ILE A 459 16.33 4.28 25.84
C ILE A 459 17.01 3.69 27.08
N GLU A 460 16.33 3.70 28.22
CA GLU A 460 16.87 3.20 29.49
C GLU A 460 17.05 1.68 29.48
N SER A 461 16.31 0.94 28.64
CA SER A 461 16.57 -0.50 28.47
C SER A 461 17.88 -0.77 27.73
N LEU A 462 18.25 0.10 26.77
CA LEU A 462 19.49 -0.01 26.00
C LEU A 462 20.73 0.47 26.76
N LYS A 463 20.58 1.39 27.73
CA LYS A 463 21.68 1.90 28.57
C LYS A 463 22.13 0.93 29.68
N LYS A 464 21.56 -0.29 29.73
CA LYS A 464 21.92 -1.30 30.74
C LYS A 464 23.28 -1.94 30.51
N SER A 465 23.92 -1.71 29.36
CA SER A 465 25.28 -2.16 29.11
C SER A 465 26.22 -1.65 30.20
N THR A 466 27.06 -2.55 30.74
CA THR A 466 28.06 -2.20 31.76
C THR A 466 29.41 -1.83 31.17
N VAL A 467 29.57 -1.99 29.84
CA VAL A 467 30.85 -1.88 29.14
C VAL A 467 30.80 -0.94 27.93
N ALA A 468 29.61 -0.49 27.49
CA ALA A 468 29.41 0.45 26.39
C ALA A 468 28.33 1.49 26.73
N ASP A 469 28.22 2.53 25.91
CA ASP A 469 27.18 3.56 26.06
C ASP A 469 25.77 2.97 25.86
N LEU A 470 25.65 1.95 25.01
CA LEU A 470 24.39 1.27 24.65
C LEU A 470 24.64 -0.21 24.32
N GLY A 471 23.69 -1.09 24.66
CA GLY A 471 23.53 -2.42 24.08
C GLY A 471 22.75 -2.36 22.76
N ASN A 472 22.96 -3.32 21.87
CA ASN A 472 22.21 -3.40 20.61
C ASN A 472 20.89 -4.19 20.71
N ASP A 473 20.63 -4.92 21.80
CA ASP A 473 19.33 -5.52 22.10
C ASP A 473 18.64 -4.80 23.28
N GLY A 474 17.30 -4.78 23.26
CA GLY A 474 16.47 -4.12 24.27
C GLY A 474 15.64 -5.07 25.13
N THR A 475 15.82 -6.40 24.97
CA THR A 475 14.97 -7.39 25.65
C THR A 475 15.50 -7.79 27.02
N ASN A 476 14.66 -7.70 28.06
CA ASN A 476 14.84 -8.52 29.26
C ASN A 476 14.37 -9.94 28.89
N LYS A 477 15.26 -10.93 28.88
CA LYS A 477 14.86 -12.33 28.69
C LYS A 477 13.88 -12.76 29.79
N SER A 478 12.61 -12.99 29.43
CA SER A 478 11.69 -13.76 30.26
C SER A 478 12.14 -15.24 30.28
N MET A 479 12.25 -15.79 31.48
CA MET A 479 12.66 -17.17 31.74
C MET A 479 11.52 -18.19 31.53
N ASN A 480 11.87 -19.27 30.82
CA ASN A 480 11.43 -20.68 30.98
C ASN A 480 9.97 -21.14 30.74
N GLY A 481 9.83 -22.11 29.81
CA GLY A 481 9.02 -23.33 30.01
C GLY A 481 7.83 -23.59 29.06
N LYS A 482 7.93 -24.60 28.17
CA LYS A 482 6.80 -25.22 27.41
C LYS A 482 6.23 -26.42 28.23
N SER A 483 4.99 -26.92 28.12
CA SER A 483 4.11 -27.21 26.97
C SER A 483 2.60 -27.42 27.35
N ILE A 484 1.74 -27.74 26.35
CA ILE A 484 0.28 -27.52 26.18
C ILE A 484 -0.53 -28.83 25.94
N GLU A 485 -1.86 -28.85 26.16
CA GLU A 485 -2.90 -29.32 25.18
C GLU A 485 -4.36 -28.88 25.51
N ILE A 486 -4.85 -27.89 24.75
CA ILE A 486 -6.15 -27.62 24.07
C ILE A 486 -5.72 -26.68 22.90
N GLU A 487 -6.25 -26.75 21.66
CA GLU A 487 -5.52 -26.32 20.43
C GLU A 487 -4.69 -25.02 20.54
N ASP A 488 -5.25 -23.95 21.10
CA ASP A 488 -4.53 -22.94 21.91
C ASP A 488 -5.43 -22.48 23.08
N THR A 489 -5.27 -23.08 24.27
CA THR A 489 -5.97 -22.65 25.49
C THR A 489 -5.62 -21.23 25.94
N ASP A 490 -4.47 -20.67 25.54
CA ASP A 490 -4.06 -19.31 25.94
C ASP A 490 -4.97 -18.22 25.33
N ALA A 491 -5.81 -18.58 24.35
CA ALA A 491 -6.81 -17.71 23.74
C ALA A 491 -8.22 -17.78 24.39
N GLU A 492 -8.41 -18.60 25.43
CA GLU A 492 -9.73 -18.84 26.06
C GLU A 492 -10.36 -17.60 26.69
N GLY A 493 -9.53 -16.65 27.16
CA GLY A 493 -9.98 -15.36 27.68
C GLY A 493 -10.86 -14.58 26.70
N ARG A 494 -10.68 -14.78 25.38
CA ARG A 494 -11.50 -14.12 24.35
C ARG A 494 -12.90 -14.71 24.23
N LEU A 495 -13.07 -16.01 24.48
CA LEU A 495 -14.39 -16.66 24.42
C LEU A 495 -15.26 -16.22 25.60
N ILE A 496 -14.67 -16.16 26.79
CA ILE A 496 -15.36 -15.69 28.00
C ILE A 496 -15.73 -14.20 27.86
N LEU A 497 -14.82 -13.39 27.34
CA LEU A 497 -15.11 -11.97 27.09
C LEU A 497 -16.13 -11.80 25.96
N ALA A 498 -16.13 -12.61 24.92
CA ALA A 498 -17.12 -12.53 23.84
C ALA A 498 -18.55 -12.71 24.37
N ASP A 499 -18.80 -13.72 25.20
CA ASP A 499 -20.12 -13.92 25.81
C ASP A 499 -20.49 -12.76 26.75
N ALA A 500 -19.54 -12.28 27.55
CA ALA A 500 -19.76 -11.15 28.46
C ALA A 500 -20.06 -9.85 27.69
N LEU A 501 -19.32 -9.58 26.61
CA LEU A 501 -19.50 -8.43 25.74
C LEU A 501 -20.83 -8.50 25.00
N TYR A 502 -21.19 -9.66 24.45
CA TYR A 502 -22.48 -9.86 23.77
C TYR A 502 -23.64 -9.72 24.74
N TYR A 503 -23.60 -10.39 25.89
CA TYR A 503 -24.63 -10.26 26.91
C TYR A 503 -24.78 -8.81 27.36
N THR A 504 -23.67 -8.13 27.66
CA THR A 504 -23.70 -6.75 28.16
C THR A 504 -24.21 -5.77 27.11
N SER A 505 -23.72 -5.88 25.87
CA SER A 505 -24.12 -5.00 24.77
C SER A 505 -25.58 -5.21 24.37
N SER A 506 -26.03 -6.46 24.24
CA SER A 506 -27.42 -6.78 23.85
C SER A 506 -28.43 -6.50 24.95
N THR A 507 -28.10 -6.76 26.21
CA THR A 507 -29.03 -6.63 27.35
C THR A 507 -29.13 -5.20 27.85
N TYR A 508 -27.99 -4.53 28.05
CA TYR A 508 -27.94 -3.24 28.73
C TYR A 508 -27.75 -2.05 27.79
N GLN A 509 -27.32 -2.26 26.55
CA GLN A 509 -27.09 -1.22 25.54
C GLN A 509 -26.33 0.00 26.11
N PRO A 510 -25.17 -0.20 26.75
CA PRO A 510 -24.45 0.88 27.42
C PRO A 510 -23.93 1.92 26.42
N HIS A 511 -23.86 3.19 26.84
CA HIS A 511 -23.27 4.28 26.02
C HIS A 511 -21.82 4.00 25.62
N SER A 512 -21.05 3.32 26.48
CA SER A 512 -19.69 2.89 26.16
C SER A 512 -19.41 1.57 26.86
N LEU A 513 -18.85 0.61 26.13
CA LEU A 513 -18.42 -0.68 26.63
C LEU A 513 -16.90 -0.74 26.53
N ILE A 514 -16.23 -1.00 27.66
CA ILE A 514 -14.78 -1.10 27.76
C ILE A 514 -14.47 -2.43 28.44
N ASP A 515 -13.75 -3.31 27.76
CA ASP A 515 -13.05 -4.42 28.41
C ASP A 515 -11.57 -4.09 28.63
N ILE A 516 -10.99 -4.69 29.66
CA ILE A 516 -9.56 -4.57 29.98
C ILE A 516 -9.07 -5.98 30.26
N ALA A 517 -8.09 -6.44 29.49
CA ALA A 517 -7.63 -7.82 29.57
C ALA A 517 -6.19 -8.00 29.09
N THR A 518 -5.53 -9.04 29.60
CA THR A 518 -4.21 -9.49 29.17
C THR A 518 -4.33 -10.63 28.15
N LEU A 519 -4.96 -10.37 27.00
CA LEU A 519 -5.37 -11.42 26.06
C LEU A 519 -4.25 -11.97 25.18
N THR A 520 -3.12 -11.27 25.09
CA THR A 520 -1.99 -11.66 24.24
C THR A 520 -0.67 -11.15 24.79
N GLY A 521 0.39 -11.93 24.61
CA GLY A 521 1.77 -11.41 24.71
C GLY A 521 2.12 -10.40 23.61
N SER A 522 1.32 -10.30 22.54
CA SER A 522 1.58 -9.41 21.40
C SER A 522 1.57 -7.92 21.75
N ILE A 523 0.80 -7.48 22.75
CA ILE A 523 0.84 -6.07 23.21
C ILE A 523 2.15 -5.75 23.92
N HIS A 524 2.66 -6.67 24.74
CA HIS A 524 3.96 -6.49 25.38
C HIS A 524 5.08 -6.44 24.34
N VAL A 525 5.02 -7.30 23.32
CA VAL A 525 5.96 -7.27 22.18
C VAL A 525 5.85 -5.95 21.39
N ALA A 526 4.64 -5.40 21.23
CA ALA A 526 4.39 -4.20 20.44
C ALA A 526 4.76 -2.88 21.14
N LEU A 527 4.50 -2.78 22.45
CA LEU A 527 4.54 -1.53 23.21
C LEU A 527 5.53 -1.54 24.39
N GLY A 528 6.14 -2.69 24.70
CA GLY A 528 6.99 -2.87 25.87
C GLY A 528 6.20 -2.84 27.18
N GLU A 529 6.82 -2.29 28.23
CA GLU A 529 6.26 -2.20 29.59
C GLU A 529 5.68 -0.81 29.91
N ILE A 530 5.75 0.15 28.98
CA ILE A 530 5.38 1.55 29.22
C ILE A 530 3.89 1.80 28.94
N TYR A 531 3.38 1.28 27.82
CA TYR A 531 2.02 1.61 27.36
C TYR A 531 1.07 0.42 27.43
N SER A 532 -0.17 0.70 27.84
CA SER A 532 -1.31 -0.21 27.67
C SER A 532 -1.92 -0.04 26.27
N GLY A 533 -2.10 -1.15 25.53
CA GLY A 533 -2.69 -1.14 24.20
C GLY A 533 -4.21 -0.98 24.22
N VAL A 534 -4.75 -0.03 23.45
CA VAL A 534 -6.19 0.26 23.34
C VAL A 534 -6.68 0.02 21.92
N PHE A 535 -7.67 -0.84 21.76
CA PHE A 535 -8.37 -1.07 20.51
C PHE A 535 -9.76 -0.46 20.61
N THR A 536 -10.06 0.53 19.77
CA THR A 536 -11.36 1.19 19.81
C THR A 536 -11.78 1.69 18.44
N ASN A 537 -13.06 1.54 18.14
CA ASN A 537 -13.73 2.12 16.97
C ASN A 537 -14.07 3.61 17.18
N SER A 538 -14.07 4.13 18.42
CA SER A 538 -14.43 5.52 18.73
C SER A 538 -13.22 6.43 18.96
N LYS A 539 -13.10 7.49 18.16
CA LYS A 539 -12.09 8.55 18.34
C LYS A 539 -12.31 9.31 19.66
N LYS A 540 -13.57 9.56 20.04
CA LYS A 540 -13.92 10.27 21.28
C LYS A 540 -13.49 9.48 22.51
N LEU A 541 -13.80 8.18 22.54
CA LEU A 541 -13.39 7.30 23.63
C LEU A 541 -11.87 7.18 23.72
N TRP A 542 -11.18 7.06 22.58
CA TRP A 542 -9.72 7.12 22.53
C TRP A 542 -9.17 8.41 23.15
N LYS A 543 -9.69 9.58 22.75
CA LYS A 543 -9.24 10.88 23.31
C LYS A 543 -9.41 10.93 24.82
N GLN A 544 -10.53 10.44 25.34
CA GLN A 544 -10.82 10.40 26.78
C GLN A 544 -9.84 9.48 27.53
N LEU A 545 -9.61 8.26 27.02
CA LEU A 545 -8.66 7.31 27.62
C LEU A 545 -7.22 7.84 27.55
N SER A 546 -6.80 8.37 26.40
CA SER A 546 -5.47 8.94 26.22
C SER A 546 -5.22 10.12 27.18
N ASN A 547 -6.21 11.00 27.37
CA ASN A 547 -6.09 12.11 28.31
C ASN A 547 -6.02 11.62 29.77
N ALA A 548 -6.85 10.64 30.14
CA ALA A 548 -6.81 10.04 31.46
C ALA A 548 -5.42 9.46 31.76
N GLY A 549 -4.87 8.66 30.84
CA GLY A 549 -3.55 8.05 31.00
C GLY A 549 -2.40 9.06 31.10
N LYS A 550 -2.50 10.20 30.38
CA LYS A 550 -1.53 11.30 30.53
C LYS A 550 -1.57 11.94 31.92
N ILE A 551 -2.77 12.16 32.46
CA ILE A 551 -2.95 12.79 33.79
C ILE A 551 -2.45 11.86 34.90
N THR A 552 -2.69 10.55 34.77
CA THR A 552 -2.34 9.57 35.80
C THR A 552 -0.93 9.00 35.65
N ASN A 553 -0.21 9.36 34.59
CA ASN A 553 1.07 8.75 34.20
C ASN A 553 0.96 7.21 34.04
N ASP A 554 -0.18 6.76 33.53
CA ASP A 554 -0.45 5.37 33.12
C ASP A 554 -0.85 5.40 31.62
N PRO A 555 0.14 5.49 30.72
CA PRO A 555 -0.13 5.93 29.37
C PRO A 555 -0.75 4.82 28.51
N PHE A 556 -1.81 5.16 27.78
CA PHE A 556 -2.43 4.29 26.78
C PHE A 556 -1.87 4.56 25.37
N TRP A 557 -1.83 3.54 24.52
CA TRP A 557 -1.52 3.67 23.10
C TRP A 557 -2.60 3.02 22.23
N ARG A 558 -3.08 3.73 21.20
CA ARG A 558 -4.10 3.19 20.30
C ARG A 558 -3.47 2.21 19.31
N MET A 559 -4.03 1.01 19.26
CA MET A 559 -3.65 -0.07 18.34
C MET A 559 -4.68 -0.23 17.20
N PRO A 560 -4.31 -0.81 16.04
CA PRO A 560 -5.20 -0.87 14.88
C PRO A 560 -6.34 -1.84 15.10
N LEU A 561 -7.55 -1.40 14.80
CA LEU A 561 -8.76 -2.22 14.76
C LEU A 561 -9.33 -2.19 13.33
N ASN A 562 -8.76 -3.01 12.45
CA ASN A 562 -9.08 -3.04 11.01
C ASN A 562 -9.74 -4.37 10.62
N ASP A 563 -10.85 -4.30 9.86
CA ASP A 563 -11.60 -5.49 9.47
C ASP A 563 -10.81 -6.45 8.56
N GLY A 564 -9.72 -6.01 7.93
CA GLY A 564 -8.83 -6.89 7.17
C GLY A 564 -8.20 -8.02 8.00
N TYR A 565 -8.10 -7.87 9.32
CA TYR A 565 -7.65 -8.95 10.20
C TYR A 565 -8.70 -10.06 10.36
N ILE A 566 -9.96 -9.84 9.97
CA ILE A 566 -11.02 -10.85 10.08
C ILE A 566 -10.77 -12.04 9.13
N GLU A 567 -10.09 -11.80 8.01
CA GLU A 567 -9.89 -12.83 6.98
C GLU A 567 -8.99 -13.98 7.48
N SER A 568 -8.13 -13.74 8.47
CA SER A 568 -7.41 -14.83 9.14
C SER A 568 -8.32 -15.71 10.01
N LEU A 569 -9.40 -15.15 10.54
CA LEU A 569 -10.36 -15.86 11.41
C LEU A 569 -11.39 -16.65 10.58
N LYS A 570 -11.71 -16.23 9.36
CA LYS A 570 -12.66 -16.90 8.44
C LYS A 570 -12.12 -18.18 7.78
N LYS A 571 -10.98 -18.70 8.22
CA LYS A 571 -10.35 -19.91 7.65
C LYS A 571 -10.94 -21.22 8.17
N SER A 572 -11.85 -21.16 9.15
CA SER A 572 -12.53 -22.35 9.68
C SER A 572 -13.39 -23.00 8.60
N THR A 573 -13.22 -24.31 8.41
CA THR A 573 -14.04 -25.10 7.46
C THR A 573 -15.34 -25.60 8.06
N VAL A 574 -15.57 -25.37 9.36
CA VAL A 574 -16.69 -25.93 10.12
C VAL A 574 -17.51 -24.88 10.89
N ALA A 575 -17.03 -23.63 10.98
CA ALA A 575 -17.68 -22.53 11.69
C ALA A 575 -17.47 -21.20 10.94
N ASP A 576 -18.28 -20.19 11.27
CA ASP A 576 -18.21 -18.86 10.61
C ASP A 576 -16.89 -18.11 10.92
N LEU A 577 -16.33 -18.32 12.12
CA LEU A 577 -15.05 -17.77 12.58
C LEU A 577 -14.29 -18.80 13.43
N GLY A 578 -12.97 -18.85 13.29
CA GLY A 578 -12.04 -19.46 14.25
C GLY A 578 -11.65 -18.46 15.34
N ASN A 579 -11.15 -18.94 16.49
CA ASN A 579 -10.71 -18.12 17.62
C ASN A 579 -9.20 -17.79 17.60
N ASP A 580 -8.42 -18.45 16.74
CA ASP A 580 -7.02 -18.14 16.44
C ASP A 580 -6.86 -17.68 14.97
N GLY A 581 -6.01 -16.68 14.75
CA GLY A 581 -5.65 -16.16 13.43
C GLY A 581 -4.18 -16.30 13.08
N GLY A 582 -3.38 -16.97 13.93
CA GLY A 582 -1.94 -17.21 13.74
C GLY A 582 -1.04 -16.20 14.47
N ARG A 583 0.27 -16.27 14.19
CA ARG A 583 1.32 -15.57 14.97
C ARG A 583 1.41 -14.05 14.76
N GLY A 584 0.95 -13.54 13.62
CA GLY A 584 1.11 -12.13 13.25
C GLY A 584 -0.11 -11.29 13.63
N GLY A 585 0.10 -10.14 14.27
CA GLY A 585 -0.98 -9.21 14.64
C GLY A 585 -1.91 -9.73 15.74
N GLY A 586 -1.41 -10.61 16.62
CA GLY A 586 -2.23 -11.39 17.56
C GLY A 586 -3.18 -10.53 18.42
N ALA A 587 -2.73 -9.37 18.89
CA ALA A 587 -3.57 -8.45 19.66
C ALA A 587 -4.68 -7.79 18.81
N SER A 588 -4.39 -7.45 17.56
CA SER A 588 -5.38 -6.86 16.63
C SER A 588 -6.41 -7.91 16.19
N ILE A 589 -5.97 -9.15 15.95
CA ILE A 589 -6.84 -10.30 15.67
C ILE A 589 -7.74 -10.60 16.87
N ALA A 590 -7.20 -10.55 18.10
CA ALA A 590 -7.98 -10.69 19.33
C ALA A 590 -9.10 -9.65 19.41
N ALA A 591 -8.74 -8.38 19.19
CA ALA A 591 -9.67 -7.28 19.28
C ALA A 591 -10.74 -7.32 18.18
N ILE A 592 -10.38 -7.71 16.95
CA ILE A 592 -11.35 -7.90 15.85
C ILE A 592 -12.28 -9.09 16.13
N PHE A 593 -11.77 -10.20 16.69
CA PHE A 593 -12.62 -11.31 17.12
C PHE A 593 -13.66 -10.83 18.15
N LEU A 594 -13.24 -10.10 19.19
CA LEU A 594 -14.16 -9.58 20.21
C LEU A 594 -15.16 -8.55 19.67
N LYS A 595 -14.74 -7.71 18.70
CA LYS A 595 -15.60 -6.71 18.04
C LYS A 595 -16.87 -7.35 17.46
N GLU A 596 -16.78 -8.55 16.89
CA GLU A 596 -17.93 -9.26 16.28
C GLU A 596 -19.03 -9.62 17.30
N PHE A 597 -18.71 -9.66 18.59
CA PHE A 597 -19.64 -9.99 19.66
C PHE A 597 -20.19 -8.77 20.40
N VAL A 598 -19.82 -7.55 19.98
CA VAL A 598 -20.40 -6.32 20.53
C VAL A 598 -21.57 -5.87 19.66
N ASN A 599 -22.79 -5.98 20.19
CA ASN A 599 -24.00 -5.57 19.47
C ASN A 599 -24.20 -4.05 19.54
N GLY A 600 -24.83 -3.46 18.51
CA GLY A 600 -25.18 -2.04 18.48
C GLY A 600 -23.99 -1.10 18.27
N LEU A 601 -22.87 -1.60 17.73
CA LEU A 601 -21.78 -0.73 17.27
C LEU A 601 -22.30 0.20 16.17
N THR A 602 -22.11 1.50 16.35
CA THR A 602 -22.34 2.48 15.28
C THR A 602 -21.23 2.36 14.24
N ASP A 603 -21.60 2.42 12.96
CA ASP A 603 -20.63 2.57 11.88
C ASP A 603 -19.85 3.87 12.11
N VAL A 604 -18.52 3.79 11.99
CA VAL A 604 -17.55 4.84 12.36
C VAL A 604 -17.80 6.17 11.65
N GLU A 605 -18.61 6.17 10.59
CA GLU A 605 -18.85 7.30 9.69
C GLU A 605 -19.94 8.29 10.19
N GLU A 606 -20.83 7.92 11.14
CA GLU A 606 -21.93 8.83 11.54
C GLU A 606 -21.58 9.84 12.65
N GLU A 607 -20.57 9.57 13.49
CA GLU A 607 -20.15 10.50 14.57
C GLU A 607 -19.17 11.59 14.13
N GLU A 608 -18.53 11.47 12.96
CA GLU A 608 -17.57 12.46 12.45
C GLU A 608 -18.20 13.85 12.25
N LYS A 609 -19.52 13.92 12.01
CA LYS A 609 -20.22 15.15 11.59
C LYS A 609 -20.59 16.14 12.71
N LYS A 610 -20.43 15.79 14.00
CA LYS A 610 -20.88 16.65 15.11
C LYS A 610 -19.77 17.23 16.00
N SER A 611 -18.50 16.82 15.83
CA SER A 611 -17.44 17.17 16.78
C SER A 611 -16.42 18.22 16.32
N GLU A 612 -16.50 18.70 15.07
CA GLU A 612 -15.54 19.70 14.55
C GLU A 612 -15.87 21.15 14.91
N SER A 613 -17.00 21.44 15.55
CA SER A 613 -17.32 22.79 16.02
C SER A 613 -17.16 22.89 17.54
N ASN A 614 -15.92 23.10 17.99
CA ASN A 614 -15.51 23.87 19.19
C ASN A 614 -14.33 23.19 19.90
N ASN A 615 -13.12 23.69 19.66
CA ASN A 615 -12.07 23.76 20.69
C ASN A 615 -10.98 24.77 20.28
N SER A 616 -11.14 26.00 20.74
CA SER A 616 -10.15 27.09 20.59
C SER A 616 -8.82 26.83 21.29
N ILE A 617 -8.76 25.85 22.19
CA ILE A 617 -7.55 25.44 22.91
C ILE A 617 -6.70 24.44 22.08
N GLU A 618 -7.30 23.69 21.15
CA GLU A 618 -6.54 22.76 20.28
C GLU A 618 -5.67 23.52 19.26
N LYS A 619 -6.15 24.64 18.69
CA LYS A 619 -5.35 25.50 17.78
C LYS A 619 -4.13 26.12 18.46
N LEU A 620 -4.29 26.58 19.70
CA LEU A 620 -3.19 27.22 20.44
C LEU A 620 -2.10 26.22 20.87
N ASN A 621 -2.44 24.96 21.13
CA ASN A 621 -1.46 23.92 21.46
C ASN A 621 -0.81 23.30 20.21
N GLU A 622 -1.49 23.28 19.04
CA GLU A 622 -0.86 22.90 17.77
C GLU A 622 0.14 23.97 17.30
N GLU A 623 -0.19 25.27 17.42
CA GLU A 623 0.70 26.38 17.03
C GLU A 623 1.96 26.51 17.92
N LEU A 624 1.90 26.08 19.20
CA LEU A 624 3.04 26.12 20.12
C LEU A 624 4.01 24.92 19.98
N ASP A 625 3.53 23.74 19.55
CA ASP A 625 4.38 22.56 19.29
C ASP A 625 5.11 22.65 17.94
N ASP A 626 4.53 23.32 16.94
CA ASP A 626 5.11 23.46 15.59
C ASP A 626 6.31 24.45 15.55
N ALA A 627 6.36 25.42 16.47
CA ALA A 627 7.42 26.44 16.53
C ALA A 627 8.81 25.90 16.93
N ASP A 628 8.87 24.76 17.63
CA ASP A 628 10.13 24.09 18.03
C ASP A 628 10.57 23.00 17.02
N GLU A 629 9.68 22.59 16.08
CA GLU A 629 9.98 21.63 14.99
C GLU A 629 10.77 22.27 13.82
N GLU A 630 10.75 23.60 13.64
CA GLU A 630 11.39 24.30 12.49
C GLU A 630 12.92 24.13 12.40
N ARG A 631 13.60 23.73 13.48
CA ARG A 631 15.07 23.63 13.54
C ARG A 631 15.64 22.21 13.61
N LYS A 632 14.82 21.16 13.61
CA LYS A 632 15.27 19.75 13.71
C LYS A 632 14.85 18.95 12.48
N ILE A 633 15.68 17.97 12.07
CA ILE A 633 15.34 17.05 10.98
C ILE A 633 14.08 16.27 11.38
N ARG A 634 13.07 16.28 10.51
CA ARG A 634 11.87 15.45 10.68
C ARG A 634 12.24 14.01 10.37
N TYR A 635 12.12 13.11 11.34
CA TYR A 635 12.58 11.73 11.22
C TYR A 635 11.42 10.74 11.32
N ALA A 636 11.43 9.73 10.47
CA ALA A 636 10.57 8.57 10.60
C ALA A 636 11.33 7.27 10.29
N HIS A 637 11.17 6.28 11.17
CA HIS A 637 11.52 4.91 10.92
C HIS A 637 10.27 4.12 10.51
N ILE A 638 10.37 3.35 9.43
CA ILE A 638 9.33 2.46 8.94
C ILE A 638 9.80 1.01 9.05
N ASP A 639 9.22 0.27 10.00
CA ASP A 639 9.41 -1.18 10.10
C ASP A 639 8.34 -1.90 9.25
N MET A 640 8.79 -2.51 8.16
CA MET A 640 7.96 -3.19 7.17
C MET A 640 8.02 -4.72 7.27
N ALA A 641 8.67 -5.29 8.29
CA ALA A 641 8.77 -6.75 8.41
C ALA A 641 7.40 -7.46 8.48
N GLY A 642 6.37 -6.78 8.98
CA GLY A 642 4.99 -7.25 8.92
C GLY A 642 4.45 -7.33 7.50
N SER A 643 4.57 -6.24 6.74
CA SER A 643 3.95 -6.04 5.44
C SER A 643 4.79 -6.49 4.24
N MET A 644 6.06 -6.88 4.44
CA MET A 644 7.01 -7.27 3.38
C MET A 644 6.60 -8.53 2.62
N LEU A 645 5.94 -9.47 3.30
CA LEU A 645 5.48 -10.75 2.76
C LEU A 645 3.98 -10.81 2.94
N THR A 646 3.27 -11.39 1.96
CA THR A 646 1.89 -11.79 2.19
C THR A 646 1.64 -13.24 1.88
N SER A 647 0.87 -13.88 2.77
CA SER A 647 0.31 -15.20 2.58
C SER A 647 -1.05 -15.19 1.87
N GLN A 648 -1.68 -14.01 1.76
CA GLN A 648 -3.01 -13.82 1.20
C GLN A 648 -2.95 -13.41 -0.28
N ASP A 649 -3.94 -13.85 -1.06
CA ASP A 649 -4.18 -13.32 -2.41
C ASP A 649 -5.38 -12.36 -2.35
N SER A 650 -5.10 -11.06 -2.42
CA SER A 650 -6.12 -10.01 -2.33
C SER A 650 -6.57 -9.46 -3.70
N GLY A 651 -6.04 -10.00 -4.81
CA GLY A 651 -6.15 -9.38 -6.13
C GLY A 651 -4.79 -8.92 -6.64
N TYR A 652 -4.31 -7.80 -6.10
CA TYR A 652 -3.09 -7.13 -6.53
C TYR A 652 -1.88 -7.40 -5.61
N ASN A 653 -2.11 -7.83 -4.36
CA ASN A 653 -1.06 -8.46 -3.57
C ASN A 653 -1.09 -9.96 -3.85
N VAL A 654 -0.10 -10.39 -4.65
CA VAL A 654 0.14 -11.80 -4.98
C VAL A 654 1.00 -12.40 -3.85
N LYS A 655 0.77 -13.68 -3.53
CA LYS A 655 1.55 -14.41 -2.53
C LYS A 655 3.05 -14.29 -2.80
N GLY A 656 3.82 -13.96 -1.76
CA GLY A 656 5.26 -13.70 -1.84
C GLY A 656 5.61 -12.31 -1.33
N MET A 657 6.75 -11.78 -1.78
CA MET A 657 7.16 -10.42 -1.44
C MET A 657 6.15 -9.41 -1.98
N THR A 658 5.73 -8.47 -1.15
CA THR A 658 4.70 -7.49 -1.50
C THR A 658 5.29 -6.28 -2.21
N GLY A 659 6.56 -5.94 -1.94
CA GLY A 659 7.20 -4.69 -2.39
C GLY A 659 6.68 -3.44 -1.69
N ARG A 660 5.84 -3.58 -0.66
CA ARG A 660 5.32 -2.47 0.15
C ARG A 660 6.44 -1.95 1.07
N PRO A 661 6.48 -0.66 1.44
CA PRO A 661 5.49 0.39 1.16
C PRO A 661 5.84 1.29 -0.05
N THR A 662 6.48 0.76 -1.10
CA THR A 662 7.01 1.54 -2.24
C THR A 662 6.05 2.61 -2.78
N ARG A 663 4.79 2.24 -3.10
CA ARG A 663 3.81 3.18 -3.63
C ARG A 663 3.50 4.31 -2.66
N SER A 664 3.38 4.01 -1.36
CA SER A 664 3.13 5.03 -0.33
C SER A 664 4.28 6.02 -0.19
N ILE A 665 5.52 5.60 -0.43
CA ILE A 665 6.67 6.51 -0.38
C ILE A 665 6.72 7.41 -1.61
N ILE A 666 6.39 6.87 -2.79
CA ILE A 666 6.23 7.69 -4.01
C ILE A 666 5.13 8.72 -3.81
N GLU A 667 3.98 8.30 -3.28
CA GLU A 667 2.86 9.18 -3.00
C GLU A 667 3.19 10.23 -1.94
N PHE A 668 3.91 9.84 -0.89
CA PHE A 668 4.42 10.78 0.11
C PHE A 668 5.31 11.84 -0.56
N ALA A 669 6.27 11.45 -1.40
CA ALA A 669 7.13 12.38 -2.13
C ALA A 669 6.32 13.33 -3.03
N ARG A 670 5.29 12.82 -3.70
CA ARG A 670 4.36 13.62 -4.54
C ARG A 670 3.54 14.63 -3.73
N ILE A 671 3.12 14.26 -2.52
CA ILE A 671 2.40 15.16 -1.60
C ILE A 671 3.34 16.28 -1.14
N ILE A 672 4.55 15.93 -0.68
CA ILE A 672 5.45 16.95 -0.11
C ILE A 672 6.12 17.83 -1.16
N SER A 673 6.30 17.37 -2.40
CA SER A 673 6.84 18.22 -3.48
C SER A 673 5.92 19.40 -3.83
N LYS A 674 4.67 19.39 -3.34
CA LYS A 674 3.67 20.46 -3.50
C LYS A 674 3.47 21.27 -2.22
N ASP A 675 4.06 20.86 -1.11
CA ASP A 675 3.90 21.52 0.18
C ASP A 675 4.87 22.71 0.26
N PRO A 676 4.38 23.96 0.39
CA PRO A 676 5.23 25.15 0.39
C PRO A 676 6.29 25.17 1.49
N ASP A 677 6.11 24.41 2.57
CA ASP A 677 7.09 24.31 3.65
C ASP A 677 8.32 23.45 3.26
N PHE A 678 8.28 22.79 2.09
CA PHE A 678 9.32 21.94 1.55
C PHE A 678 9.88 22.42 0.20
N GLN A 679 9.26 23.47 -0.39
CA GLN A 679 9.79 24.22 -1.53
C GLN A 679 10.65 25.38 -1.04
#